data_AF-A0AAX2F1R6-F1
#
_entry.id   AF-A0AAX2F1R6-F1
#
_cell.length_a   1.000
_cell.length_b   1.000
_cell.length_c   1.000
_cell.angle_alpha   90.00
_cell.angle_beta   90.00
_cell.angle_gamma   90.00
#
_symmetry.space_group_name_H-M   'P 1'
#
loop_
_entity.id
_entity.type
_entity.pdbx_description
1 polymer ?
#
loop_
_entity_poly.entity_id
_entity_poly.type
_entity_poly.pdbx_seq_one_letter_code
_entity_poly.pdbx_strand_id
1 'polypeptide(L)'
;MATMSVTPWASLLQDSLQFIHIKNALNGSSYWKGYVGKGVALIFACFLSGQMVNAQNFRTLRDVKVQETVLDLSQTDCKVIPRNAMHSCHRLTSLILPPKLDSIGTQAFFACDGISGKLHFPATTRVVDVSAFNGCRQLTELSFDGSTRIGAFAFANCRGLREVRLLAVVPPFCADNAFDGIDLSRVKLIFPAKAKKAYRNAPGWRNFFSRHEMENVCDPENLLVPRPLKLEVYKNSLPLEWKDVVGVEAPQELSNEKMQAERILGERTAYKKGRKIGPMVRLALDKSLTNDEAYTLQVNDKGVTIKGRTATGVFYGLMTLEQLCIGNGVSLRSVKIPALNIADEPRTAIRELMVDPVRHFIPFDDLKGFVVEMARYKFNALHLHLVDDQAWRIEIKKFPELIEKAADRVGMDDMPERISGYYTQDQMRELVRFAAQYHVMVIPEIELPGHEVAAVHCFPQLSCAKKPVPIRLTCGVSNELLCPAEPFVYEFLDNVLTELADVFPAPYVHLGGDEAGQPPLGAWTDCAACTALKKKEGYTENWQLQQYLFDLVIHKLQSLGKTPMYWYEQEFKTIQPGCVVYAWRHGLTKTAIDAAVRNKAKIMLCPGEHCYLDYPQNRGDMPEKNWGMPVTTLEQTYRLDPAWGQDNVFVRDNLLGVSGTLWSECINSTERIYYQAFPRAAALAEAGWSVPERRSYKEFLKRVRPLTDDMQRRGVAVNVR
;
A
#
# COMPACT_ATOMS: atom_id res chain seq x y z
N MET A 1 41.66 2.65 40.91
CA MET A 1 41.75 1.44 41.75
C MET A 1 40.34 0.90 41.90
N ALA A 2 39.92 -0.30 41.52
CA ALA A 2 40.57 -1.46 40.95
C ALA A 2 39.52 -2.31 40.17
N THR A 3 39.96 -2.91 39.06
CA THR A 3 39.59 -4.20 38.43
C THR A 3 38.13 -4.60 38.10
N MET A 4 38.03 -5.20 36.91
CA MET A 4 36.89 -5.68 36.12
C MET A 4 36.23 -6.98 36.62
N SER A 5 34.97 -7.23 36.24
CA SER A 5 34.55 -8.43 35.49
C SER A 5 33.10 -8.36 35.00
N VAL A 6 32.89 -8.84 33.78
CA VAL A 6 31.65 -8.88 32.98
C VAL A 6 30.75 -10.04 33.41
N THR A 7 29.43 -9.83 33.48
CA THR A 7 28.40 -10.89 33.60
C THR A 7 27.25 -10.65 32.60
N PRO A 8 26.67 -11.70 31.98
CA PRO A 8 25.81 -11.55 30.80
C PRO A 8 24.35 -11.20 31.14
N TRP A 9 23.74 -10.46 30.22
CA TRP A 9 22.34 -10.03 30.19
C TRP A 9 21.36 -11.21 30.04
N ALA A 10 20.97 -11.82 31.15
CA ALA A 10 19.84 -12.74 31.20
C ALA A 10 19.12 -12.66 32.56
N SER A 11 18.47 -11.53 32.89
CA SER A 11 17.57 -11.47 34.06
C SER A 11 16.63 -10.26 34.14
N LEU A 12 16.11 -9.72 33.03
CA LEU A 12 15.05 -8.70 33.09
C LEU A 12 14.02 -8.95 31.99
N LEU A 13 13.15 -9.96 32.22
CA LEU A 13 11.80 -10.08 31.64
C LEU A 13 11.17 -11.39 32.16
N GLN A 14 10.83 -11.41 33.43
CA GLN A 14 9.87 -12.39 33.95
C GLN A 14 9.29 -11.80 35.22
N ASP A 15 8.19 -11.08 35.08
CA ASP A 15 7.13 -10.98 36.09
C ASP A 15 5.97 -10.16 35.52
N SER A 16 5.06 -10.87 34.82
CA SER A 16 3.60 -10.60 34.78
C SER A 16 2.88 -11.38 33.68
N LEU A 17 3.05 -12.71 33.60
CA LEU A 17 2.04 -13.60 33.00
C LEU A 17 1.95 -14.87 33.83
N GLN A 18 0.93 -14.94 34.69
CA GLN A 18 0.62 -16.09 35.53
C GLN A 18 0.35 -17.33 34.66
N PHE A 19 1.21 -18.36 34.77
CA PHE A 19 0.91 -19.72 34.33
C PHE A 19 0.94 -20.66 35.53
N ILE A 20 -0.17 -21.34 35.74
CA ILE A 20 -0.42 -22.34 36.78
C ILE A 20 0.42 -23.59 36.52
N HIS A 21 1.18 -23.98 37.55
CA HIS A 21 1.88 -25.26 37.68
C HIS A 21 0.93 -26.46 37.68
N ILE A 22 1.13 -27.43 36.77
CA ILE A 22 0.99 -28.87 37.06
C ILE A 22 2.01 -29.66 36.23
N LYS A 23 3.14 -30.04 36.83
CA LYS A 23 3.98 -31.18 36.41
C LYS A 23 4.73 -31.69 37.62
N ASN A 24 4.10 -32.61 38.37
CA ASN A 24 4.74 -33.62 39.20
C ASN A 24 3.69 -34.63 39.68
N ALA A 25 3.38 -35.62 38.84
CA ALA A 25 2.97 -36.95 39.25
C ALA A 25 3.15 -37.87 38.02
N LEU A 26 3.63 -39.09 38.26
CA LEU A 26 3.86 -40.17 37.30
C LEU A 26 5.28 -40.23 36.69
N ASN A 27 6.27 -40.36 37.58
CA ASN A 27 7.37 -41.30 37.34
C ASN A 27 6.82 -42.73 37.48
N GLY A 28 6.87 -43.51 36.42
CA GLY A 28 6.56 -44.95 36.48
C GLY A 28 6.61 -45.64 35.13
N SER A 29 7.63 -46.50 34.96
CA SER A 29 7.67 -47.65 34.04
C SER A 29 7.89 -47.40 32.54
N SER A 30 9.15 -47.61 32.14
CA SER A 30 9.68 -48.25 30.92
C SER A 30 8.72 -48.47 29.75
N TYR A 31 8.99 -47.80 28.62
CA TYR A 31 9.17 -48.35 27.27
C TYR A 31 9.62 -47.17 26.38
N TRP A 32 10.31 -47.43 25.26
CA TRP A 32 10.92 -46.45 24.33
C TRP A 32 12.39 -46.07 24.59
N LYS A 33 13.28 -47.07 24.55
CA LYS A 33 14.56 -46.90 23.85
C LYS A 33 14.32 -47.17 22.36
N GLY A 34 14.58 -46.18 21.53
CA GLY A 34 14.62 -46.34 20.07
C GLY A 34 13.94 -45.18 19.36
N TYR A 35 14.73 -44.16 19.00
CA TYR A 35 14.68 -43.32 17.79
C TYR A 35 15.50 -42.05 18.05
N VAL A 36 16.82 -42.21 18.04
CA VAL A 36 17.74 -41.12 17.71
C VAL A 36 17.87 -41.14 16.20
N GLY A 37 17.37 -40.12 15.51
CA GLY A 37 17.57 -39.93 14.07
C GLY A 37 16.31 -39.57 13.29
N LYS A 38 15.88 -38.31 13.39
CA LYS A 38 15.37 -37.44 12.31
C LYS A 38 14.86 -36.13 12.92
N GLY A 39 15.14 -35.03 12.21
CA GLY A 39 14.96 -33.65 12.65
C GLY A 39 13.57 -33.32 13.18
N VAL A 40 13.57 -32.43 14.17
CA VAL A 40 12.42 -31.93 14.90
C VAL A 40 11.45 -31.21 13.95
N ALA A 41 10.43 -31.93 13.50
CA ALA A 41 9.15 -31.36 13.08
C ALA A 41 8.14 -31.69 14.19
N LEU A 42 8.19 -30.95 15.31
CA LEU A 42 7.21 -31.09 16.38
C LEU A 42 6.10 -30.06 16.18
N ILE A 43 5.02 -30.54 15.55
CA ILE A 43 3.60 -30.18 15.67
C ILE A 43 3.30 -29.12 16.74
N PHE A 44 2.86 -27.93 16.32
CA PHE A 44 2.36 -26.87 17.22
C PHE A 44 0.81 -26.78 17.25
N ALA A 45 0.15 -27.94 17.18
CA ALA A 45 -1.28 -28.07 17.48
C ALA A 45 -1.63 -27.70 18.95
N CYS A 46 -0.66 -27.64 19.85
CA CYS A 46 -0.90 -27.42 21.28
C CYS A 46 -1.40 -26.02 21.68
N PHE A 47 -1.36 -25.01 20.80
CA PHE A 47 -1.98 -23.71 21.11
C PHE A 47 -3.47 -23.63 20.77
N LEU A 48 -3.99 -24.55 19.95
CA LEU A 48 -5.38 -24.54 19.47
C LEU A 48 -6.15 -25.81 19.85
N SER A 49 -5.51 -26.81 20.47
CA SER A 49 -6.20 -27.98 21.01
C SER A 49 -7.05 -27.55 22.22
N GLY A 50 -8.37 -27.46 22.02
CA GLY A 50 -9.34 -27.18 23.09
C GLY A 50 -9.66 -25.70 23.35
N GLN A 51 -9.03 -24.75 22.65
CA GLN A 51 -9.40 -23.33 22.71
C GLN A 51 -10.23 -22.92 21.48
N MET A 52 -11.18 -22.00 21.65
CA MET A 52 -11.88 -21.38 20.53
C MET A 52 -10.87 -20.59 19.68
N VAL A 53 -10.56 -21.09 18.49
CA VAL A 53 -9.74 -20.38 17.51
C VAL A 53 -10.50 -19.12 17.06
N ASN A 54 -9.94 -17.93 17.34
CA ASN A 54 -10.48 -16.64 16.94
C ASN A 54 -9.48 -15.84 16.08
N ALA A 55 -9.86 -14.64 15.63
CA ALA A 55 -9.01 -13.80 14.77
C ALA A 55 -7.66 -13.45 15.42
N GLN A 56 -7.60 -13.27 16.74
CA GLN A 56 -6.36 -13.00 17.46
C GLN A 56 -5.39 -14.17 17.37
N ASN A 57 -5.87 -15.42 17.38
CA ASN A 57 -5.00 -16.58 17.21
C ASN A 57 -4.30 -16.58 15.84
N PHE A 58 -5.03 -16.22 14.78
CA PHE A 58 -4.47 -16.16 13.43
C PHE A 58 -3.50 -14.97 13.26
N ARG A 59 -3.80 -13.79 13.80
CA ARG A 59 -2.81 -12.69 13.86
C ARG A 59 -1.53 -13.15 14.55
N THR A 60 -1.61 -13.80 15.71
CA THR A 60 -0.42 -14.28 16.42
C THR A 60 0.40 -15.22 15.54
N LEU A 61 -0.22 -16.12 14.78
CA LEU A 61 0.48 -16.99 13.84
C LEU A 61 1.11 -16.22 12.68
N ARG A 62 0.40 -15.22 12.15
CA ARG A 62 0.77 -14.43 10.97
C ARG A 62 1.86 -13.39 11.26
N ASP A 63 1.82 -12.71 12.39
CA ASP A 63 2.64 -11.51 12.66
C ASP A 63 3.64 -11.71 13.80
N VAL A 64 3.36 -12.61 14.74
CA VAL A 64 4.22 -12.83 15.93
C VAL A 64 5.09 -14.06 15.74
N LYS A 65 4.51 -15.18 15.30
CA LYS A 65 5.23 -16.45 15.07
C LYS A 65 5.87 -16.53 13.68
N VAL A 66 6.76 -15.58 13.41
CA VAL A 66 7.34 -15.37 12.07
C VAL A 66 8.32 -16.46 11.61
N GLN A 67 8.72 -17.37 12.49
CA GLN A 67 9.57 -18.51 12.14
C GLN A 67 8.77 -19.76 11.69
N GLU A 68 7.45 -19.76 11.87
CA GLU A 68 6.62 -20.90 11.54
C GLU A 68 6.35 -20.97 10.03
N THR A 69 6.70 -22.10 9.42
CA THR A 69 6.53 -22.38 7.98
C THR A 69 5.48 -23.45 7.71
N VAL A 70 4.95 -24.10 8.76
CA VAL A 70 3.93 -25.15 8.67
C VAL A 70 2.73 -24.76 9.52
N LEU A 71 1.56 -24.72 8.90
CA LEU A 71 0.29 -24.56 9.60
C LEU A 71 -0.49 -25.87 9.58
N ASP A 72 -0.36 -26.65 10.66
CA ASP A 72 -1.10 -27.89 10.84
C ASP A 72 -2.30 -27.68 11.78
N LEU A 73 -3.51 -27.66 11.22
CA LEU A 73 -4.76 -27.53 11.95
C LEU A 73 -5.51 -28.86 12.11
N SER A 74 -4.90 -30.00 11.75
CA SER A 74 -5.58 -31.29 11.69
C SER A 74 -6.12 -31.79 13.04
N GLN A 75 -5.54 -31.30 14.14
CA GLN A 75 -5.93 -31.65 15.51
C GLN A 75 -6.84 -30.60 16.16
N THR A 76 -7.31 -29.61 15.39
CA THR A 76 -8.14 -28.52 15.90
C THR A 76 -9.62 -28.74 15.54
N ASP A 77 -10.51 -28.26 16.41
CA ASP A 77 -11.95 -28.19 16.17
C ASP A 77 -12.36 -26.87 15.47
N CYS A 78 -11.40 -26.19 14.84
CA CYS A 78 -11.62 -24.94 14.14
C CYS A 78 -12.61 -25.14 12.98
N LYS A 79 -13.78 -24.49 13.07
CA LYS A 79 -14.80 -24.54 12.01
C LYS A 79 -14.61 -23.43 10.98
N VAL A 80 -14.03 -22.30 11.37
CA VAL A 80 -13.94 -21.12 10.51
C VAL A 80 -12.51 -20.60 10.49
N ILE A 81 -11.91 -20.57 9.31
CA ILE A 81 -10.69 -19.80 9.07
C ILE A 81 -11.13 -18.39 8.64
N PRO A 82 -10.84 -17.34 9.43
CA PRO A 82 -11.38 -16.01 9.18
C PRO A 82 -10.77 -15.37 7.93
N ARG A 83 -11.36 -14.24 7.53
CA ARG A 83 -10.78 -13.34 6.53
C ARG A 83 -9.36 -12.94 6.94
N ASN A 84 -8.46 -12.84 5.95
CA ASN A 84 -7.06 -12.41 6.12
C ASN A 84 -6.22 -13.22 7.13
N ALA A 85 -6.66 -14.42 7.52
CA ALA A 85 -6.07 -15.23 8.58
C ALA A 85 -4.53 -15.33 8.50
N MET A 86 -4.02 -15.68 7.32
CA MET A 86 -2.60 -15.84 7.00
C MET A 86 -2.22 -14.98 5.78
N HIS A 87 -2.86 -13.80 5.60
CA HIS A 87 -2.63 -12.93 4.46
C HIS A 87 -1.14 -12.58 4.30
N SER A 88 -0.59 -12.78 3.09
CA SER A 88 0.83 -12.54 2.72
C SER A 88 1.85 -13.33 3.52
N CYS A 89 1.51 -14.53 3.99
CA CYS A 89 2.46 -15.43 4.63
C CYS A 89 3.31 -16.19 3.58
N HIS A 90 4.22 -15.50 2.88
CA HIS A 90 5.09 -16.09 1.85
C HIS A 90 5.93 -17.28 2.35
N ARG A 91 6.30 -17.26 3.64
CA ARG A 91 7.07 -18.33 4.31
C ARG A 91 6.28 -19.61 4.59
N LEU A 92 4.95 -19.58 4.50
CA LEU A 92 4.12 -20.74 4.81
C LEU A 92 4.22 -21.75 3.67
N THR A 93 4.90 -22.87 3.91
CA THR A 93 5.18 -23.89 2.88
C THR A 93 4.19 -25.06 2.90
N SER A 94 3.57 -25.33 4.05
CA SER A 94 2.64 -26.44 4.24
C SER A 94 1.41 -26.01 5.03
N LEU A 95 0.23 -26.44 4.58
CA LEU A 95 -1.06 -26.18 5.19
C LEU A 95 -1.88 -27.47 5.30
N ILE A 96 -2.28 -27.82 6.52
CA ILE A 96 -3.23 -28.91 6.78
C ILE A 96 -4.48 -28.32 7.42
N LEU A 97 -5.62 -28.51 6.78
CA LEU A 97 -6.91 -27.94 7.19
C LEU A 97 -7.57 -28.77 8.32
N PRO A 98 -8.41 -28.14 9.17
CA PRO A 98 -9.06 -28.85 10.26
C PRO A 98 -10.14 -29.82 9.77
N PRO A 99 -10.34 -30.98 10.43
CA PRO A 99 -11.26 -32.02 9.96
C PRO A 99 -12.74 -31.59 10.01
N LYS A 100 -13.10 -30.64 10.89
CA LYS A 100 -14.45 -30.08 11.02
C LYS A 100 -14.59 -28.71 10.35
N LEU A 101 -13.70 -28.39 9.41
CA LEU A 101 -13.72 -27.10 8.70
C LEU A 101 -15.07 -26.88 8.02
N ASP A 102 -15.63 -25.70 8.23
CA ASP A 102 -16.89 -25.26 7.64
C ASP A 102 -16.66 -24.21 6.54
N SER A 103 -15.84 -23.20 6.81
CA SER A 103 -15.60 -22.11 5.88
C SER A 103 -14.20 -21.52 5.97
N ILE A 104 -13.69 -21.05 4.82
CA ILE A 104 -12.48 -20.25 4.68
C ILE A 104 -12.88 -18.87 4.16
N GLY A 105 -12.54 -17.83 4.93
CA GLY A 105 -12.90 -16.46 4.65
C GLY A 105 -12.16 -15.83 3.47
N THR A 106 -12.66 -14.67 3.04
CA THR A 106 -12.06 -13.86 1.97
C THR A 106 -10.56 -13.63 2.22
N GLN A 107 -9.72 -13.83 1.20
CA GLN A 107 -8.27 -13.57 1.25
C GLN A 107 -7.51 -14.26 2.41
N ALA A 108 -8.06 -15.33 3.01
CA ALA A 108 -7.48 -15.99 4.17
C ALA A 108 -6.01 -16.42 3.99
N PHE A 109 -5.64 -16.84 2.78
CA PHE A 109 -4.28 -17.24 2.38
C PHE A 109 -3.83 -16.49 1.10
N PHE A 110 -4.30 -15.25 0.93
CA PHE A 110 -3.89 -14.42 -0.21
C PHE A 110 -2.38 -14.26 -0.24
N ALA A 111 -1.78 -14.40 -1.42
CA ALA A 111 -0.34 -14.31 -1.66
C ALA A 111 0.53 -15.24 -0.79
N CYS A 112 -0.02 -16.34 -0.26
CA CYS A 112 0.77 -17.39 0.39
C CYS A 112 1.43 -18.29 -0.67
N ASP A 113 2.38 -17.73 -1.41
CA ASP A 113 2.99 -18.37 -2.59
C ASP A 113 3.99 -19.47 -2.26
N GLY A 114 4.39 -19.62 -0.99
CA GLY A 114 5.12 -20.76 -0.47
C GLY A 114 4.31 -22.06 -0.34
N ILE A 115 2.97 -21.98 -0.21
CA ILE A 115 2.14 -23.16 0.04
C ILE A 115 2.25 -24.11 -1.17
N SER A 116 2.81 -25.29 -0.93
CA SER A 116 3.12 -26.25 -1.98
C SER A 116 2.40 -27.58 -1.80
N GLY A 117 2.33 -28.35 -2.88
CA GLY A 117 1.79 -29.70 -2.85
C GLY A 117 0.25 -29.75 -2.88
N LYS A 118 -0.31 -30.70 -2.13
CA LYS A 118 -1.74 -31.04 -2.15
C LYS A 118 -2.48 -30.40 -0.99
N LEU A 119 -3.57 -29.71 -1.29
CA LEU A 119 -4.51 -29.19 -0.31
C LEU A 119 -5.82 -29.99 -0.31
N HIS A 120 -6.19 -30.49 0.87
CA HIS A 120 -7.36 -31.33 1.07
C HIS A 120 -8.45 -30.60 1.87
N PHE A 121 -9.64 -30.52 1.29
CA PHE A 121 -10.84 -29.94 1.89
C PHE A 121 -11.79 -31.05 2.37
N PRO A 122 -12.06 -31.14 3.69
CA PRO A 122 -12.93 -32.18 4.24
C PRO A 122 -14.38 -32.01 3.80
N ALA A 123 -15.16 -33.08 3.92
CA ALA A 123 -16.57 -33.12 3.47
C ALA A 123 -17.46 -32.03 4.11
N THR A 124 -17.09 -31.54 5.29
CA THR A 124 -17.78 -30.46 6.01
C THR A 124 -17.56 -29.08 5.42
N THR A 125 -16.55 -28.88 4.56
CA THR A 125 -16.19 -27.56 4.04
C THR A 125 -17.27 -27.07 3.07
N ARG A 126 -18.07 -26.11 3.51
CA ARG A 126 -19.17 -25.52 2.73
C ARG A 126 -18.70 -24.41 1.81
N VAL A 127 -17.72 -23.61 2.23
CA VAL A 127 -17.33 -22.39 1.50
C VAL A 127 -15.82 -22.18 1.49
N VAL A 128 -15.28 -21.92 0.30
CA VAL A 128 -14.00 -21.25 0.09
C VAL A 128 -14.30 -19.92 -0.58
N ASP A 129 -14.11 -18.83 0.16
CA ASP A 129 -14.63 -17.52 -0.23
C ASP A 129 -13.70 -16.75 -1.20
N VAL A 130 -14.09 -15.52 -1.54
CA VAL A 130 -13.43 -14.69 -2.55
C VAL A 130 -11.93 -14.56 -2.30
N SER A 131 -11.12 -14.84 -3.33
CA SER A 131 -9.65 -14.74 -3.29
C SER A 131 -8.96 -15.50 -2.14
N ALA A 132 -9.60 -16.49 -1.53
CA ALA A 132 -9.07 -17.17 -0.34
C ALA A 132 -7.64 -17.72 -0.50
N PHE A 133 -7.28 -18.24 -1.67
CA PHE A 133 -5.95 -18.77 -2.02
C PHE A 133 -5.37 -18.07 -3.26
N ASN A 134 -5.81 -16.85 -3.57
CA ASN A 134 -5.33 -16.14 -4.75
C ASN A 134 -3.82 -15.87 -4.61
N GLY A 135 -3.04 -16.29 -5.62
CA GLY A 135 -1.59 -16.14 -5.60
C GLY A 135 -0.84 -17.23 -4.84
N CYS A 136 -1.47 -18.34 -4.42
CA CYS A 136 -0.76 -19.54 -3.93
C CYS A 136 -0.04 -20.27 -5.09
N ARG A 137 1.03 -19.68 -5.61
CA ARG A 137 1.67 -20.06 -6.89
C ARG A 137 2.24 -21.47 -6.91
N GLN A 138 2.66 -22.01 -5.76
CA GLN A 138 3.28 -23.34 -5.64
C GLN A 138 2.27 -24.48 -5.37
N LEU A 139 0.99 -24.18 -5.20
CA LEU A 139 -0.03 -25.18 -4.94
C LEU A 139 -0.29 -26.04 -6.18
N THR A 140 -0.18 -27.37 -6.06
CA THR A 140 -0.21 -28.27 -7.22
C THR A 140 -1.49 -29.09 -7.34
N GLU A 141 -2.13 -29.43 -6.21
CA GLU A 141 -3.33 -30.29 -6.20
C GLU A 141 -4.39 -29.79 -5.24
N LEU A 142 -5.65 -29.87 -5.65
CA LEU A 142 -6.82 -29.66 -4.80
C LEU A 142 -7.66 -30.93 -4.72
N SER A 143 -8.10 -31.32 -3.53
CA SER A 143 -9.09 -32.39 -3.36
C SER A 143 -10.23 -31.97 -2.44
N PHE A 144 -11.46 -32.17 -2.88
CA PHE A 144 -12.69 -31.86 -2.14
C PHE A 144 -13.51 -33.13 -1.89
N ASP A 145 -13.74 -33.44 -0.61
CA ASP A 145 -14.56 -34.59 -0.21
C ASP A 145 -16.07 -34.29 -0.24
N GLY A 146 -16.44 -33.01 -0.14
CA GLY A 146 -17.82 -32.54 -0.09
C GLY A 146 -18.19 -31.62 -1.27
N SER A 147 -19.38 -31.02 -1.17
CA SER A 147 -19.90 -30.06 -2.14
C SER A 147 -19.56 -28.62 -1.73
N THR A 148 -18.29 -28.24 -1.86
CA THR A 148 -17.79 -26.92 -1.44
C THR A 148 -18.12 -25.82 -2.45
N ARG A 149 -18.77 -24.74 -1.99
CA ARG A 149 -18.98 -23.51 -2.78
C ARG A 149 -17.65 -22.76 -2.95
N ILE A 150 -17.23 -22.52 -4.20
CA ILE A 150 -15.99 -21.81 -4.52
C ILE A 150 -16.31 -20.38 -5.03
N GLY A 151 -15.80 -19.37 -4.32
CA GLY A 151 -16.00 -17.96 -4.61
C GLY A 151 -15.19 -17.41 -5.79
N ALA A 152 -15.46 -16.16 -6.16
CA ALA A 152 -14.73 -15.46 -7.21
C ALA A 152 -13.23 -15.37 -6.86
N PHE A 153 -12.37 -15.62 -7.85
CA PHE A 153 -10.91 -15.60 -7.70
C PHE A 153 -10.32 -16.48 -6.58
N ALA A 154 -11.11 -17.39 -5.99
CA ALA A 154 -10.72 -18.16 -4.81
C ALA A 154 -9.37 -18.89 -4.96
N PHE A 155 -9.05 -19.35 -6.17
CA PHE A 155 -7.79 -19.98 -6.54
C PHE A 155 -7.16 -19.28 -7.76
N ALA A 156 -7.42 -17.98 -7.96
CA ALA A 156 -6.80 -17.24 -9.05
C ALA A 156 -5.28 -17.19 -8.86
N ASN A 157 -4.53 -17.13 -9.96
CA ASN A 157 -3.07 -17.04 -9.96
C ASN A 157 -2.33 -18.22 -9.27
N CYS A 158 -3.00 -19.35 -8.96
CA CYS A 158 -2.35 -20.59 -8.54
C CYS A 158 -1.70 -21.32 -9.74
N ARG A 159 -0.67 -20.70 -10.32
CA ARG A 159 -0.03 -21.15 -11.59
C ARG A 159 0.63 -22.54 -11.51
N GLY A 160 0.90 -23.03 -10.31
CA GLY A 160 1.39 -24.37 -10.03
C GLY A 160 0.35 -25.48 -10.15
N LEU A 161 -0.94 -25.15 -10.23
CA LEU A 161 -2.02 -26.14 -10.17
C LEU A 161 -1.96 -27.12 -11.35
N ARG A 162 -2.10 -28.42 -11.06
CA ARG A 162 -2.05 -29.52 -12.04
C ARG A 162 -3.20 -30.50 -11.91
N GLU A 163 -3.78 -30.69 -10.72
CA GLU A 163 -4.91 -31.59 -10.52
C GLU A 163 -5.98 -30.96 -9.61
N VAL A 164 -7.25 -31.15 -9.97
CA VAL A 164 -8.40 -30.83 -9.12
C VAL A 164 -9.30 -32.06 -9.05
N ARG A 165 -9.57 -32.55 -7.83
CA ARG A 165 -10.34 -33.76 -7.58
C ARG A 165 -11.59 -33.45 -6.76
N LEU A 166 -12.74 -33.93 -7.24
CA LEU A 166 -14.02 -33.82 -6.57
C LEU A 166 -14.69 -35.19 -6.44
N LEU A 167 -15.30 -35.45 -5.27
CA LEU A 167 -16.13 -36.65 -5.07
C LEU A 167 -17.62 -36.40 -5.42
N ALA A 168 -18.02 -35.14 -5.56
CA ALA A 168 -19.41 -34.74 -5.79
C ALA A 168 -19.93 -35.15 -7.18
N VAL A 169 -21.07 -35.86 -7.21
CA VAL A 169 -21.78 -36.23 -8.45
C VAL A 169 -22.54 -35.04 -9.04
N VAL A 170 -23.04 -34.16 -8.19
CA VAL A 170 -23.60 -32.87 -8.59
C VAL A 170 -22.47 -31.84 -8.47
N PRO A 171 -22.09 -31.14 -9.55
CA PRO A 171 -21.05 -30.13 -9.47
C PRO A 171 -21.42 -29.07 -8.43
N PRO A 172 -20.55 -28.78 -7.45
CA PRO A 172 -20.82 -27.70 -6.52
C PRO A 172 -20.74 -26.34 -7.22
N PHE A 173 -21.29 -25.29 -6.62
CA PHE A 173 -21.17 -23.94 -7.16
C PHE A 173 -19.68 -23.53 -7.24
N CYS A 174 -19.28 -23.02 -8.40
CA CYS A 174 -17.96 -22.46 -8.64
C CYS A 174 -18.11 -21.20 -9.50
N ALA A 175 -17.52 -20.10 -9.06
CA ALA A 175 -17.51 -18.87 -9.85
C ALA A 175 -16.69 -19.07 -11.15
N ASP A 176 -17.11 -18.43 -12.26
CA ASP A 176 -16.42 -18.58 -13.55
C ASP A 176 -14.96 -18.12 -13.52
N ASN A 177 -14.64 -17.14 -12.67
CA ASN A 177 -13.28 -16.61 -12.45
C ASN A 177 -12.57 -17.20 -11.22
N ALA A 178 -13.07 -18.30 -10.63
CA ALA A 178 -12.45 -18.91 -9.46
C ALA A 178 -10.97 -19.31 -9.69
N PHE A 179 -10.62 -19.67 -10.92
CA PHE A 179 -9.29 -20.13 -11.34
C PHE A 179 -8.64 -19.18 -12.38
N ASP A 180 -8.95 -17.88 -12.32
CA ASP A 180 -8.39 -16.90 -13.27
C ASP A 180 -6.85 -16.91 -13.24
N GLY A 181 -6.20 -16.63 -14.38
CA GLY A 181 -4.75 -16.66 -14.50
C GLY A 181 -4.11 -18.05 -14.54
N ILE A 182 -4.91 -19.13 -14.62
CA ILE A 182 -4.44 -20.51 -14.77
C ILE A 182 -4.75 -21.05 -16.17
N ASP A 183 -3.78 -21.72 -16.80
CA ASP A 183 -4.02 -22.49 -18.03
C ASP A 183 -4.72 -23.82 -17.69
N LEU A 184 -6.05 -23.76 -17.59
CA LEU A 184 -6.88 -24.92 -17.22
C LEU A 184 -6.80 -26.08 -18.22
N SER A 185 -6.33 -25.86 -19.45
CA SER A 185 -6.11 -26.95 -20.41
C SER A 185 -5.00 -27.92 -19.96
N ARG A 186 -4.14 -27.48 -19.04
CA ARG A 186 -3.06 -28.28 -18.42
C ARG A 186 -3.43 -28.83 -17.04
N VAL A 187 -4.65 -28.61 -16.57
CA VAL A 187 -5.11 -29.05 -15.25
C VAL A 187 -6.05 -30.24 -15.40
N LYS A 188 -5.71 -31.36 -14.77
CA LYS A 188 -6.53 -32.56 -14.77
C LYS A 188 -7.68 -32.41 -13.79
N LEU A 189 -8.91 -32.39 -14.32
CA LEU A 189 -10.13 -32.40 -13.51
C LEU A 189 -10.64 -33.85 -13.32
N ILE A 190 -10.74 -34.30 -12.07
CA ILE A 190 -11.17 -35.66 -11.69
C ILE A 190 -12.49 -35.59 -10.92
N PHE A 191 -13.49 -36.32 -11.40
CA PHE A 191 -14.84 -36.40 -10.81
C PHE A 191 -15.50 -37.74 -11.19
N PRO A 192 -16.61 -38.16 -10.54
CA PRO A 192 -17.31 -39.40 -10.88
C PRO A 192 -17.75 -39.43 -12.35
N ALA A 193 -17.44 -40.50 -13.10
CA ALA A 193 -17.68 -40.57 -14.56
C ALA A 193 -19.12 -40.22 -14.98
N LYS A 194 -20.11 -40.65 -14.18
CA LYS A 194 -21.54 -40.34 -14.39
C LYS A 194 -21.88 -38.84 -14.34
N ALA A 195 -21.04 -38.01 -13.72
CA ALA A 195 -21.24 -36.57 -13.57
C ALA A 195 -20.70 -35.74 -14.76
N LYS A 196 -20.07 -36.37 -15.76
CA LYS A 196 -19.39 -35.67 -16.87
C LYS A 196 -20.24 -34.62 -17.57
N LYS A 197 -21.51 -34.94 -17.88
CA LYS A 197 -22.43 -34.00 -18.53
C LYS A 197 -22.74 -32.79 -17.63
N ALA A 198 -22.89 -33.01 -16.32
CA ALA A 198 -23.16 -31.94 -15.37
C ALA A 198 -21.96 -30.98 -15.24
N TYR A 199 -20.75 -31.50 -15.07
CA TYR A 199 -19.53 -30.69 -14.95
C TYR A 199 -19.23 -29.86 -16.21
N ARG A 200 -19.53 -30.39 -17.41
CA ARG A 200 -19.37 -29.65 -18.67
C ARG A 200 -20.28 -28.42 -18.79
N ASN A 201 -21.39 -28.39 -18.06
CA ASN A 201 -22.37 -27.31 -18.11
C ASN A 201 -22.33 -26.38 -16.90
N ALA A 202 -21.68 -26.80 -15.81
CA ALA A 202 -21.64 -26.04 -14.57
C ALA A 202 -20.65 -24.85 -14.67
N PRO A 203 -21.03 -23.64 -14.21
CA PRO A 203 -20.14 -22.48 -14.14
C PRO A 203 -18.83 -22.79 -13.40
N GLY A 204 -17.74 -22.15 -13.84
CA GLY A 204 -16.37 -22.42 -13.37
C GLY A 204 -15.81 -23.77 -13.85
N TRP A 205 -16.54 -24.87 -13.63
CA TRP A 205 -16.12 -26.23 -14.00
C TRP A 205 -16.06 -26.46 -15.50
N ARG A 206 -16.98 -25.85 -16.26
CA ARG A 206 -16.97 -25.89 -17.73
C ARG A 206 -15.66 -25.40 -18.34
N ASN A 207 -14.93 -24.53 -17.64
CA ASN A 207 -13.68 -23.93 -18.10
C ASN A 207 -12.52 -24.93 -18.22
N PHE A 208 -12.61 -26.09 -17.56
CA PHE A 208 -11.64 -27.19 -17.68
C PHE A 208 -11.80 -28.01 -18.97
N PHE A 209 -12.93 -27.87 -19.68
CA PHE A 209 -13.19 -28.61 -20.94
C PHE A 209 -13.05 -27.72 -22.17
N SER A 210 -13.49 -26.48 -22.05
CA SER A 210 -13.39 -25.47 -23.10
C SER A 210 -13.32 -24.10 -22.45
N ARG A 211 -12.42 -23.27 -22.96
CA ARG A 211 -12.26 -21.89 -22.48
C ARG A 211 -13.55 -21.13 -22.76
N HIS A 212 -14.26 -20.74 -21.71
CA HIS A 212 -15.35 -19.78 -21.80
C HIS A 212 -14.81 -18.44 -21.32
N GLU A 213 -14.70 -17.48 -22.23
CA GLU A 213 -14.33 -16.12 -21.88
C GLU A 213 -15.57 -15.37 -21.41
N MET A 214 -15.50 -14.79 -20.21
CA MET A 214 -16.52 -13.85 -19.78
C MET A 214 -16.41 -12.59 -20.64
N GLU A 215 -17.56 -12.06 -21.08
CA GLU A 215 -17.57 -10.84 -21.87
C GLU A 215 -17.09 -9.65 -21.02
N ASN A 216 -16.11 -8.92 -21.54
CA ASN A 216 -15.73 -7.63 -20.99
C ASN A 216 -16.77 -6.60 -21.42
N VAL A 217 -17.62 -6.16 -20.50
CA VAL A 217 -18.62 -5.14 -20.77
C VAL A 217 -18.11 -3.79 -20.27
N CYS A 218 -17.77 -2.90 -21.20
CA CYS A 218 -17.45 -1.52 -20.87
C CYS A 218 -18.75 -0.73 -20.65
N ASP A 219 -18.97 -0.30 -19.40
CA ASP A 219 -20.01 0.64 -19.02
C ASP A 219 -19.38 1.93 -18.47
N PRO A 220 -19.11 2.94 -19.32
CA PRO A 220 -18.39 4.15 -18.92
C PRO A 220 -19.03 4.91 -17.75
N GLU A 221 -20.36 4.80 -17.59
CA GLU A 221 -21.08 5.48 -16.51
C GLU A 221 -20.79 4.85 -15.12
N ASN A 222 -20.37 3.57 -15.10
CA ASN A 222 -20.23 2.75 -13.90
C ASN A 222 -18.83 2.13 -13.73
N LEU A 223 -17.75 2.75 -14.26
CA LEU A 223 -16.38 2.25 -14.04
C LEU A 223 -15.31 3.30 -13.69
N LEU A 224 -15.50 4.58 -14.07
CA LEU A 224 -14.42 5.57 -14.04
C LEU A 224 -14.20 6.13 -12.62
N VAL A 225 -13.02 5.92 -12.04
CA VAL A 225 -12.59 6.53 -10.77
C VAL A 225 -11.19 7.12 -10.94
N PRO A 226 -10.98 8.44 -10.79
CA PRO A 226 -11.97 9.45 -10.42
C PRO A 226 -13.02 9.71 -11.51
N ARG A 227 -14.20 10.21 -11.11
CA ARG A 227 -15.26 10.58 -12.05
C ARG A 227 -14.86 11.80 -12.89
N PRO A 228 -14.93 11.74 -14.23
CA PRO A 228 -14.54 12.87 -15.06
C PRO A 228 -15.51 14.05 -14.96
N LEU A 229 -14.98 15.25 -15.21
CA LEU A 229 -15.74 16.50 -15.24
C LEU A 229 -16.92 16.42 -16.23
N LYS A 230 -16.65 15.99 -17.48
CA LYS A 230 -17.68 15.73 -18.51
C LYS A 230 -17.51 14.35 -19.11
N LEU A 231 -18.63 13.65 -19.28
CA LEU A 231 -18.74 12.35 -19.96
C LEU A 231 -20.04 12.31 -20.75
N GLU A 232 -19.96 12.04 -22.04
CA GLU A 232 -21.09 11.84 -22.94
C GLU A 232 -20.94 10.48 -23.64
N VAL A 233 -21.94 9.60 -23.50
CA VAL A 233 -21.93 8.25 -24.10
C VAL A 233 -22.99 8.18 -25.20
N TYR A 234 -22.58 7.82 -26.42
CA TYR A 234 -23.47 7.77 -27.59
C TYR A 234 -23.96 6.34 -27.84
N LYS A 235 -24.99 5.91 -27.10
CA LYS A 235 -25.50 4.52 -27.08
C LYS A 235 -26.00 4.01 -28.45
N ASN A 236 -26.37 4.91 -29.36
CA ASN A 236 -26.87 4.57 -30.71
C ASN A 236 -25.78 4.58 -31.79
N SER A 237 -24.54 4.93 -31.46
CA SER A 237 -23.41 4.93 -32.38
C SER A 237 -22.70 3.58 -32.40
N LEU A 238 -22.02 3.27 -33.50
CA LEU A 238 -21.22 2.06 -33.60
C LEU A 238 -20.07 2.10 -32.57
N PRO A 239 -19.82 1.00 -31.83
CA PRO A 239 -18.68 0.91 -30.94
C PRO A 239 -17.39 0.77 -31.73
N LEU A 240 -16.26 1.07 -31.09
CA LEU A 240 -14.94 0.72 -31.62
C LEU A 240 -14.62 -0.73 -31.27
N GLU A 241 -14.28 -1.51 -32.29
CA GLU A 241 -13.84 -2.90 -32.15
C GLU A 241 -12.31 -2.98 -32.05
N TRP A 242 -11.77 -3.42 -30.90
CA TRP A 242 -10.33 -3.42 -30.64
C TRP A 242 -9.53 -4.30 -31.59
N LYS A 243 -10.14 -5.37 -32.10
CA LYS A 243 -9.55 -6.28 -33.10
C LYS A 243 -9.27 -5.60 -34.45
N ASP A 244 -9.91 -4.45 -34.72
CA ASP A 244 -9.81 -3.72 -35.98
C ASP A 244 -8.82 -2.55 -35.89
N VAL A 245 -8.46 -2.12 -34.68
CA VAL A 245 -7.42 -1.10 -34.44
C VAL A 245 -6.07 -1.58 -34.97
N VAL A 246 -5.31 -0.68 -35.61
CA VAL A 246 -4.03 -1.02 -36.25
C VAL A 246 -2.80 -0.56 -35.47
N GLY A 247 -2.92 0.44 -34.60
CA GLY A 247 -1.83 0.87 -33.73
C GLY A 247 -2.03 2.25 -33.10
N VAL A 248 -0.92 2.84 -32.66
CA VAL A 248 -0.86 4.15 -32.02
C VAL A 248 -0.09 5.14 -32.89
N GLU A 249 -0.69 6.31 -33.12
CA GLU A 249 -0.08 7.46 -33.77
C GLU A 249 0.12 8.56 -32.72
N ALA A 250 1.35 9.08 -32.64
CA ALA A 250 1.71 10.15 -31.71
C ALA A 250 2.91 10.93 -32.26
N PRO A 251 3.00 12.25 -31.98
CA PRO A 251 4.19 13.05 -32.25
C PRO A 251 5.37 12.61 -31.35
N GLN A 252 6.60 13.02 -31.70
CA GLN A 252 7.82 12.56 -31.03
C GLN A 252 7.87 12.97 -29.54
N GLU A 253 7.33 14.13 -29.22
CA GLU A 253 7.22 14.69 -27.86
C GLU A 253 6.34 13.83 -26.94
N LEU A 254 5.50 12.96 -27.51
CA LEU A 254 4.62 12.02 -26.79
C LEU A 254 5.13 10.58 -26.89
N SER A 255 6.43 10.37 -27.06
CA SER A 255 7.03 9.03 -27.18
C SER A 255 6.78 8.14 -25.96
N ASN A 256 6.84 8.70 -24.74
CA ASN A 256 6.49 7.98 -23.52
C ASN A 256 5.01 7.58 -23.52
N GLU A 257 4.11 8.51 -23.83
CA GLU A 257 2.66 8.26 -23.85
C GLU A 257 2.29 7.27 -24.94
N LYS A 258 3.00 7.27 -26.07
CA LYS A 258 2.85 6.25 -27.11
C LYS A 258 3.18 4.87 -26.58
N MET A 259 4.29 4.71 -25.83
CA MET A 259 4.62 3.42 -25.20
C MET A 259 3.54 2.98 -24.21
N GLN A 260 3.00 3.91 -23.40
CA GLN A 260 1.90 3.61 -22.48
C GLN A 260 0.63 3.18 -23.21
N ALA A 261 0.27 3.85 -24.31
CA ALA A 261 -0.86 3.47 -25.14
C ALA A 261 -0.68 2.08 -25.77
N GLU A 262 0.51 1.77 -26.28
CA GLU A 262 0.84 0.44 -26.83
C GLU A 262 0.78 -0.65 -25.76
N ARG A 263 1.25 -0.37 -24.54
CA ARG A 263 1.10 -1.26 -23.37
C ARG A 263 -0.38 -1.53 -23.09
N ILE A 264 -1.21 -0.49 -22.97
CA ILE A 264 -2.64 -0.61 -22.71
C ILE A 264 -3.32 -1.45 -23.81
N LEU A 265 -3.03 -1.18 -25.08
CA LEU A 265 -3.58 -1.97 -26.18
C LEU A 265 -3.20 -3.46 -26.07
N GLY A 266 -1.94 -3.77 -25.80
CA GLY A 266 -1.45 -5.15 -25.71
C GLY A 266 -1.96 -5.91 -24.48
N GLU A 267 -2.07 -5.24 -23.34
CA GLU A 267 -2.42 -5.86 -22.06
C GLU A 267 -3.92 -5.92 -21.82
N ARG A 268 -4.66 -4.89 -22.23
CA ARG A 268 -6.05 -4.66 -21.83
C ARG A 268 -7.08 -4.86 -22.95
N THR A 269 -6.65 -5.09 -24.19
CA THR A 269 -7.59 -5.19 -25.33
C THR A 269 -7.35 -6.42 -26.20
N ALA A 270 -8.32 -6.71 -27.09
CA ALA A 270 -8.21 -7.75 -28.11
C ALA A 270 -7.34 -7.34 -29.32
N TYR A 271 -6.70 -6.17 -29.28
CA TYR A 271 -5.78 -5.68 -30.32
C TYR A 271 -4.70 -6.72 -30.68
N LYS A 272 -4.40 -6.82 -31.98
CA LYS A 272 -3.32 -7.64 -32.53
C LYS A 272 -2.54 -6.84 -33.55
N LYS A 273 -1.21 -6.83 -33.43
CA LYS A 273 -0.29 -6.24 -34.42
C LYS A 273 -0.43 -6.96 -35.77
N GLY A 274 -0.28 -6.23 -36.87
CA GLY A 274 -0.16 -6.80 -38.23
C GLY A 274 -1.17 -6.32 -39.27
N ARG A 275 -2.22 -5.59 -38.88
CA ARG A 275 -3.12 -4.92 -39.82
C ARG A 275 -2.51 -3.63 -40.35
N LYS A 276 -2.73 -3.35 -41.64
CA LYS A 276 -2.20 -2.14 -42.32
C LYS A 276 -3.20 -0.99 -42.40
N ILE A 277 -4.51 -1.29 -42.41
CA ILE A 277 -5.58 -0.31 -42.59
C ILE A 277 -6.65 -0.56 -41.53
N GLY A 278 -7.08 0.49 -40.84
CA GLY A 278 -8.14 0.45 -39.84
C GLY A 278 -8.05 1.61 -38.84
N PRO A 279 -8.92 1.61 -37.80
CA PRO A 279 -8.89 2.59 -36.73
C PRO A 279 -7.55 2.70 -36.01
N MET A 280 -7.26 3.86 -35.42
CA MET A 280 -6.03 4.10 -34.67
C MET A 280 -6.32 4.80 -33.34
N VAL A 281 -5.41 4.63 -32.38
CA VAL A 281 -5.33 5.50 -31.20
C VAL A 281 -4.40 6.67 -31.55
N ARG A 282 -4.91 7.89 -31.47
CA ARG A 282 -4.17 9.12 -31.81
C ARG A 282 -3.92 9.95 -30.56
N LEU A 283 -2.67 10.28 -30.31
CA LEU A 283 -2.25 11.14 -29.21
C LEU A 283 -1.78 12.48 -29.78
N ALA A 284 -2.20 13.59 -29.20
CA ALA A 284 -1.76 14.91 -29.62
C ALA A 284 -1.72 15.91 -28.46
N LEU A 285 -0.95 16.98 -28.64
CA LEU A 285 -0.96 18.13 -27.76
C LEU A 285 -2.04 19.14 -28.21
N ASP A 286 -2.72 19.76 -27.24
CA ASP A 286 -3.71 20.80 -27.49
C ASP A 286 -3.50 21.98 -26.53
N LYS A 287 -2.89 23.06 -27.05
CA LYS A 287 -2.56 24.26 -26.27
C LYS A 287 -3.77 25.14 -25.94
N SER A 288 -4.95 24.84 -26.46
CA SER A 288 -6.18 25.56 -26.11
C SER A 288 -6.73 25.19 -24.73
N LEU A 289 -6.37 24.01 -24.21
CA LEU A 289 -6.67 23.60 -22.84
C LEU A 289 -5.90 24.48 -21.85
N THR A 290 -6.49 24.81 -20.70
CA THR A 290 -5.94 25.81 -19.75
C THR A 290 -5.11 25.21 -18.62
N ASN A 291 -5.39 23.97 -18.22
CA ASN A 291 -4.67 23.26 -17.16
C ASN A 291 -3.68 22.24 -17.77
N ASP A 292 -2.47 22.14 -17.20
CA ASP A 292 -1.40 21.27 -17.70
C ASP A 292 -1.74 19.78 -17.66
N GLU A 293 -2.60 19.39 -16.73
CA GLU A 293 -3.10 18.02 -16.55
C GLU A 293 -4.45 17.78 -17.27
N ALA A 294 -5.02 18.78 -17.96
CA ALA A 294 -6.29 18.64 -18.67
C ALA A 294 -6.17 17.81 -19.95
N TYR A 295 -7.24 17.10 -20.27
CA TYR A 295 -7.33 16.31 -21.49
C TYR A 295 -8.75 16.19 -22.06
N THR A 296 -8.82 15.80 -23.33
CA THR A 296 -10.02 15.31 -23.99
C THR A 296 -9.78 13.89 -24.51
N LEU A 297 -10.82 13.06 -24.47
CA LEU A 297 -10.80 11.70 -25.01
C LEU A 297 -12.07 11.49 -25.83
N GLN A 298 -11.91 11.13 -27.09
CA GLN A 298 -12.98 10.83 -28.02
C GLN A 298 -12.84 9.41 -28.55
N VAL A 299 -13.94 8.67 -28.57
CA VAL A 299 -14.03 7.31 -29.11
C VAL A 299 -15.17 7.24 -30.12
N ASN A 300 -14.90 6.68 -31.29
CA ASN A 300 -15.89 6.29 -32.29
C ASN A 300 -15.40 5.07 -33.08
N ASP A 301 -16.19 4.60 -34.04
CA ASP A 301 -15.87 3.48 -34.93
C ASP A 301 -14.61 3.69 -35.80
N LYS A 302 -14.10 4.92 -35.90
CA LYS A 302 -12.87 5.28 -36.62
C LYS A 302 -11.63 5.35 -35.72
N GLY A 303 -11.78 5.20 -34.41
CA GLY A 303 -10.66 5.07 -33.47
C GLY A 303 -10.83 5.86 -32.18
N VAL A 304 -9.69 6.10 -31.53
CA VAL A 304 -9.58 6.88 -30.29
C VAL A 304 -8.71 8.10 -30.55
N THR A 305 -9.11 9.28 -30.06
CA THR A 305 -8.26 10.48 -30.04
C THR A 305 -8.16 10.98 -28.61
N ILE A 306 -6.93 11.15 -28.12
CA ILE A 306 -6.63 11.72 -26.81
C ILE A 306 -5.77 12.95 -27.02
N LYS A 307 -6.21 14.09 -26.47
CA LYS A 307 -5.45 15.34 -26.51
C LYS A 307 -5.27 15.89 -25.12
N GLY A 308 -4.07 16.38 -24.81
CA GLY A 308 -3.77 17.05 -23.54
C GLY A 308 -2.95 18.31 -23.74
N ARG A 309 -2.97 19.23 -22.78
CA ARG A 309 -2.15 20.46 -22.86
C ARG A 309 -0.65 20.15 -22.86
N THR A 310 -0.30 19.15 -22.04
CA THR A 310 1.03 18.58 -21.88
C THR A 310 0.98 17.05 -22.07
N ALA A 311 2.15 16.42 -22.06
CA ALA A 311 2.27 14.96 -22.01
C ALA A 311 1.53 14.34 -20.81
N THR A 312 1.52 15.02 -19.67
CA THR A 312 0.81 14.59 -18.46
C THR A 312 -0.71 14.53 -18.66
N GLY A 313 -1.30 15.53 -19.32
CA GLY A 313 -2.72 15.49 -19.69
C GLY A 313 -3.04 14.30 -20.61
N VAL A 314 -2.22 14.08 -21.64
CA VAL A 314 -2.38 12.90 -22.54
C VAL A 314 -2.30 11.59 -21.75
N PHE A 315 -1.33 11.48 -20.82
CA PHE A 315 -1.18 10.32 -19.95
C PHE A 315 -2.42 10.06 -19.08
N TYR A 316 -3.04 11.08 -18.50
CA TYR A 316 -4.29 10.88 -17.74
C TYR A 316 -5.47 10.49 -18.62
N GLY A 317 -5.52 10.97 -19.87
CA GLY A 317 -6.43 10.43 -20.87
C GLY A 317 -6.21 8.94 -21.13
N LEU A 318 -4.96 8.48 -21.14
CA LEU A 318 -4.63 7.05 -21.24
C LEU A 318 -5.02 6.27 -19.98
N MET A 319 -4.90 6.83 -18.78
CA MET A 319 -5.37 6.18 -17.55
C MET A 319 -6.89 6.00 -17.56
N THR A 320 -7.63 7.00 -18.06
CA THR A 320 -9.07 6.90 -18.32
C THR A 320 -9.37 5.83 -19.38
N LEU A 321 -8.62 5.78 -20.48
CA LEU A 321 -8.77 4.73 -21.50
C LEU A 321 -8.52 3.33 -20.93
N GLU A 322 -7.50 3.17 -20.10
CA GLU A 322 -7.17 1.90 -19.47
C GLU A 322 -8.32 1.41 -18.58
N GLN A 323 -8.94 2.30 -17.80
CA GLN A 323 -10.14 1.94 -17.03
C GLN A 323 -11.30 1.53 -17.94
N LEU A 324 -11.57 2.27 -19.04
CA LEU A 324 -12.60 1.88 -20.00
C LEU A 324 -12.35 0.47 -20.58
N CYS A 325 -11.07 0.07 -20.71
CA CYS A 325 -10.68 -1.28 -21.15
C CYS A 325 -10.75 -2.34 -20.02
N ILE A 326 -10.72 -1.94 -18.75
CA ILE A 326 -11.02 -2.85 -17.64
C ILE A 326 -12.49 -3.29 -17.71
N GLY A 327 -13.39 -2.38 -18.07
CA GLY A 327 -14.82 -2.65 -18.22
C GLY A 327 -15.44 -3.13 -16.91
N ASN A 328 -15.94 -4.36 -16.89
CA ASN A 328 -16.53 -5.00 -15.71
C ASN A 328 -15.51 -5.66 -14.77
N GLY A 329 -14.21 -5.59 -15.06
CA GLY A 329 -13.13 -6.05 -14.17
C GLY A 329 -12.90 -7.56 -14.12
N VAL A 330 -13.83 -8.37 -14.63
CA VAL A 330 -13.79 -9.83 -14.46
C VAL A 330 -13.07 -10.56 -15.61
N SER A 331 -12.71 -9.88 -16.70
CA SER A 331 -12.01 -10.46 -17.85
C SER A 331 -10.72 -9.70 -18.16
N LEU A 332 -9.74 -10.39 -18.75
CA LEU A 332 -8.42 -9.82 -19.02
C LEU A 332 -8.42 -8.76 -20.12
N ARG A 333 -9.26 -8.90 -21.16
CA ARG A 333 -9.18 -8.09 -22.38
C ARG A 333 -10.55 -7.57 -22.82
N SER A 334 -10.63 -6.27 -23.05
CA SER A 334 -11.76 -5.63 -23.72
C SER A 334 -11.80 -5.99 -25.20
N VAL A 335 -12.99 -6.32 -25.71
CA VAL A 335 -13.23 -6.63 -27.13
C VAL A 335 -13.66 -5.38 -27.90
N LYS A 336 -14.46 -4.52 -27.27
CA LYS A 336 -15.00 -3.28 -27.84
C LYS A 336 -15.19 -2.21 -26.77
N ILE A 337 -15.27 -0.95 -27.21
CA ILE A 337 -15.52 0.22 -26.36
C ILE A 337 -16.61 1.10 -27.02
N PRO A 338 -17.62 1.59 -26.26
CA PRO A 338 -18.68 2.41 -26.82
C PRO A 338 -18.17 3.78 -27.28
N ALA A 339 -18.86 4.38 -28.25
CA ALA A 339 -18.59 5.75 -28.67
C ALA A 339 -18.89 6.74 -27.54
N LEU A 340 -17.97 7.65 -27.27
CA LEU A 340 -18.07 8.59 -26.16
C LEU A 340 -17.13 9.80 -26.34
N ASN A 341 -17.43 10.86 -25.60
CA ASN A 341 -16.57 12.03 -25.43
C ASN A 341 -16.35 12.32 -23.94
N ILE A 342 -15.12 12.63 -23.57
CA ILE A 342 -14.70 13.06 -22.24
C ILE A 342 -13.90 14.35 -22.37
N ALA A 343 -14.14 15.30 -21.46
CA ALA A 343 -13.30 16.46 -21.22
C ALA A 343 -13.11 16.56 -19.71
N ASP A 344 -11.86 16.66 -19.28
CA ASP A 344 -11.52 16.41 -17.87
C ASP A 344 -10.24 17.14 -17.47
N GLU A 345 -10.18 17.53 -16.20
CA GLU A 345 -9.06 18.21 -15.55
C GLU A 345 -9.12 18.00 -14.04
N PRO A 346 -7.99 18.06 -13.32
CA PRO A 346 -7.97 17.86 -11.88
C PRO A 346 -8.48 19.07 -11.11
N ARG A 347 -8.99 18.81 -9.90
CA ARG A 347 -9.38 19.84 -8.92
C ARG A 347 -8.19 20.38 -8.12
N THR A 348 -7.23 19.53 -7.76
CA THR A 348 -6.04 19.92 -6.99
C THR A 348 -4.76 19.64 -7.76
N ALA A 349 -3.71 20.42 -7.50
CA ALA A 349 -2.43 20.30 -8.19
C ALA A 349 -1.64 19.05 -7.78
N ILE A 350 -1.66 18.71 -6.48
CA ILE A 350 -1.00 17.51 -5.96
C ILE A 350 -2.04 16.51 -5.46
N ARG A 351 -1.83 15.25 -5.83
CA ARG A 351 -2.58 14.09 -5.36
C ARG A 351 -1.54 13.06 -4.96
N GLU A 352 -1.36 12.90 -3.66
CA GLU A 352 -0.24 12.17 -3.07
C GLU A 352 -0.68 10.89 -2.37
N LEU A 353 0.17 9.86 -2.45
CA LEU A 353 0.18 8.77 -1.48
C LEU A 353 1.57 8.71 -0.83
N MET A 354 1.61 8.59 0.49
CA MET A 354 2.82 8.39 1.26
C MET A 354 2.98 6.92 1.64
N VAL A 355 4.20 6.39 1.54
CA VAL A 355 4.57 5.06 2.07
C VAL A 355 5.73 5.17 3.04
N ASP A 356 5.70 4.33 4.07
CA ASP A 356 6.68 4.27 5.15
C ASP A 356 7.56 3.01 5.03
N PRO A 357 8.74 3.08 4.38
CA PRO A 357 9.75 2.03 4.40
C PRO A 357 10.56 1.92 5.70
N VAL A 358 10.37 2.82 6.67
CA VAL A 358 11.18 2.86 7.89
C VAL A 358 10.70 1.81 8.89
N ARG A 359 9.39 1.83 9.18
CA ARG A 359 8.75 0.93 10.15
C ARG A 359 8.73 -0.52 9.63
N HIS A 360 8.45 -0.73 8.35
CA HIS A 360 8.72 -1.97 7.61
C HIS A 360 9.28 -1.66 6.21
N PHE A 361 10.41 -2.29 5.87
CA PHE A 361 11.10 -2.02 4.61
C PHE A 361 10.30 -2.52 3.40
N ILE A 362 10.27 -1.71 2.34
CA ILE A 362 9.59 -2.03 1.08
C ILE A 362 10.66 -2.39 0.03
N PRO A 363 10.62 -3.59 -0.57
CA PRO A 363 11.56 -3.92 -1.65
C PRO A 363 11.49 -2.93 -2.82
N PHE A 364 12.63 -2.68 -3.46
CA PHE A 364 12.74 -1.68 -4.52
C PHE A 364 11.79 -1.91 -5.70
N ASP A 365 11.64 -3.16 -6.16
CA ASP A 365 10.72 -3.48 -7.25
C ASP A 365 9.25 -3.33 -6.86
N ASP A 366 8.93 -3.53 -5.58
CA ASP A 366 7.59 -3.35 -5.04
C ASP A 366 7.18 -1.88 -4.99
N LEU A 367 8.13 -0.98 -4.65
CA LEU A 367 7.92 0.47 -4.77
C LEU A 367 7.58 0.88 -6.21
N LYS A 368 8.31 0.33 -7.20
CA LYS A 368 8.01 0.58 -8.62
C LYS A 368 6.61 0.08 -8.99
N GLY A 369 6.21 -1.09 -8.48
CA GLY A 369 4.85 -1.59 -8.62
C GLY A 369 3.80 -0.62 -8.08
N PHE A 370 4.04 -0.03 -6.91
CA PHE A 370 3.11 0.90 -6.26
C PHE A 370 2.91 2.18 -7.07
N VAL A 371 3.99 2.72 -7.66
CA VAL A 371 3.93 3.87 -8.59
C VAL A 371 3.00 3.60 -9.77
N VAL A 372 3.07 2.40 -10.35
CA VAL A 372 2.20 2.03 -11.48
C VAL A 372 0.73 2.01 -11.03
N GLU A 373 0.45 1.43 -9.85
CA GLU A 373 -0.93 1.32 -9.37
C GLU A 373 -1.53 2.67 -9.02
N MET A 374 -0.81 3.55 -8.32
CA MET A 374 -1.32 4.88 -7.97
C MET A 374 -1.57 5.76 -9.22
N ALA A 375 -0.71 5.67 -10.24
CA ALA A 375 -0.85 6.44 -11.46
C ALA A 375 -2.15 6.09 -12.23
N ARG A 376 -2.65 4.85 -12.13
CA ARG A 376 -3.95 4.42 -12.72
C ARG A 376 -5.14 5.24 -12.21
N TYR A 377 -5.02 5.80 -11.01
CA TYR A 377 -6.03 6.64 -10.37
C TYR A 377 -5.64 8.12 -10.39
N LYS A 378 -4.65 8.48 -11.21
CA LYS A 378 -4.18 9.84 -11.45
C LYS A 378 -3.52 10.52 -10.25
N PHE A 379 -3.00 9.75 -9.29
CA PHE A 379 -2.03 10.28 -8.31
C PHE A 379 -0.75 10.69 -9.03
N ASN A 380 -0.14 11.80 -8.60
CA ASN A 380 1.01 12.40 -9.27
C ASN A 380 2.21 12.65 -8.33
N ALA A 381 2.11 12.29 -7.06
CA ALA A 381 3.20 12.39 -6.10
C ALA A 381 3.28 11.14 -5.22
N LEU A 382 4.45 10.52 -5.17
CA LEU A 382 4.81 9.51 -4.17
C LEU A 382 5.65 10.20 -3.09
N HIS A 383 5.15 10.22 -1.88
CA HIS A 383 5.87 10.71 -0.71
C HIS A 383 6.56 9.53 -0.01
N LEU A 384 7.88 9.60 0.11
CA LEU A 384 8.70 8.55 0.74
C LEU A 384 9.18 9.03 2.11
N HIS A 385 8.60 8.45 3.16
CA HIS A 385 9.04 8.61 4.54
C HIS A 385 10.31 7.79 4.79
N LEU A 386 11.50 8.37 4.61
CA LEU A 386 12.76 7.60 4.46
C LEU A 386 13.55 7.41 5.76
N VAL A 387 13.23 8.15 6.81
CA VAL A 387 13.96 8.12 8.09
C VAL A 387 12.97 8.28 9.23
N ASP A 388 13.20 7.59 10.34
CA ASP A 388 12.44 7.69 11.58
C ASP A 388 13.27 7.09 12.74
N ASP A 389 12.70 7.01 13.94
CA ASP A 389 13.34 6.47 15.13
C ASP A 389 13.85 5.04 14.95
N GLN A 390 13.13 4.22 14.18
CA GLN A 390 13.38 2.79 14.08
C GLN A 390 14.36 2.44 12.95
N ALA A 391 14.60 3.30 11.96
CA ALA A 391 15.64 3.05 10.95
C ALA A 391 15.92 4.26 10.05
N TRP A 392 17.08 4.22 9.41
CA TRP A 392 17.44 5.11 8.32
C TRP A 392 17.49 4.33 6.99
N ARG A 393 16.72 4.74 5.97
CA ARG A 393 16.49 3.92 4.75
C ARG A 393 17.12 4.45 3.47
N ILE A 394 17.84 5.58 3.48
CA ILE A 394 18.45 6.12 2.27
C ILE A 394 19.95 6.32 2.42
N GLU A 395 20.72 5.93 1.41
CA GLU A 395 22.16 6.16 1.38
C GLU A 395 22.50 7.66 1.35
N ILE A 396 23.29 8.09 2.34
CA ILE A 396 23.98 9.39 2.36
C ILE A 396 25.47 9.09 2.32
N LYS A 397 26.13 9.39 1.19
CA LYS A 397 27.52 8.99 0.94
C LYS A 397 28.48 9.60 1.94
N LYS A 398 28.17 10.81 2.43
CA LYS A 398 28.94 11.47 3.48
C LYS A 398 28.89 10.73 4.83
N PHE A 399 27.81 9.99 5.10
CA PHE A 399 27.52 9.35 6.38
C PHE A 399 27.11 7.88 6.19
N PRO A 400 28.02 7.00 5.71
CA PRO A 400 27.72 5.59 5.47
C PRO A 400 27.24 4.85 6.73
N GLU A 401 27.62 5.33 7.92
CA GLU A 401 27.23 4.74 9.21
C GLU A 401 25.72 4.69 9.42
N LEU A 402 24.95 5.60 8.80
CA LEU A 402 23.48 5.58 8.84
C LEU A 402 22.92 4.25 8.31
N ILE A 403 23.54 3.72 7.27
CA ILE A 403 23.16 2.42 6.70
C ILE A 403 23.79 1.28 7.48
N GLU A 404 25.10 1.36 7.74
CA GLU A 404 25.84 0.27 8.40
C GLU A 404 25.29 -0.07 9.79
N LYS A 405 24.72 0.92 10.49
CA LYS A 405 24.25 0.77 11.86
C LYS A 405 22.73 0.82 11.99
N ALA A 406 22.01 1.59 11.18
CA ALA A 406 20.59 1.86 11.39
C ALA A 406 19.61 1.32 10.34
N ALA A 407 20.08 0.56 9.33
CA ALA A 407 19.20 -0.05 8.33
C ALA A 407 18.77 -1.50 8.66
N ASP A 408 19.36 -2.16 9.64
CA ASP A 408 19.07 -3.56 9.99
C ASP A 408 18.75 -3.70 11.47
N ARG A 409 17.55 -4.23 11.78
CA ARG A 409 17.08 -4.40 13.14
C ARG A 409 16.09 -5.55 13.28
N VAL A 410 15.80 -5.90 14.52
CA VAL A 410 14.61 -6.69 14.86
C VAL A 410 13.36 -5.81 14.70
N GLY A 411 12.22 -6.42 14.43
CA GLY A 411 10.93 -5.76 14.29
C GLY A 411 10.45 -5.12 15.59
N MET A 412 9.32 -4.42 15.51
CA MET A 412 8.81 -3.59 16.59
C MET A 412 7.82 -4.33 17.47
N ASP A 413 7.75 -3.95 18.75
CA ASP A 413 6.79 -4.46 19.72
C ASP A 413 6.72 -6.00 19.75
N ASP A 414 5.57 -6.58 19.38
CA ASP A 414 5.26 -8.01 19.38
C ASP A 414 5.50 -8.66 18.01
N MET A 415 6.09 -7.95 17.04
CA MET A 415 6.40 -8.46 15.70
C MET A 415 7.91 -8.61 15.54
N PRO A 416 8.51 -9.73 15.98
CA PRO A 416 9.97 -9.88 16.09
C PRO A 416 10.66 -10.20 14.75
N GLU A 417 10.03 -9.91 13.62
CA GLU A 417 10.60 -10.14 12.28
C GLU A 417 11.84 -9.28 12.07
N ARG A 418 12.93 -9.85 11.54
CA ARG A 418 14.09 -9.03 11.19
C ARG A 418 13.75 -8.15 9.99
N ILE A 419 13.91 -6.84 10.14
CA ILE A 419 13.65 -5.84 9.11
C ILE A 419 14.99 -5.25 8.70
N SER A 420 15.41 -5.59 7.48
CA SER A 420 16.67 -5.14 6.90
C SER A 420 16.42 -4.57 5.51
N GLY A 421 17.17 -3.54 5.14
CA GLY A 421 17.11 -2.93 3.82
C GLY A 421 17.22 -1.42 3.84
N TYR A 422 17.72 -0.88 2.73
CA TYR A 422 17.82 0.55 2.45
C TYR A 422 17.84 0.73 0.93
N TYR A 423 17.71 1.98 0.49
CA TYR A 423 17.84 2.38 -0.90
C TYR A 423 19.16 3.08 -1.13
N THR A 424 19.91 2.59 -2.11
CA THR A 424 21.05 3.34 -2.66
C THR A 424 20.56 4.58 -3.39
N GLN A 425 21.42 5.60 -3.54
CA GLN A 425 21.06 6.76 -4.32
C GLN A 425 20.80 6.42 -5.79
N ASP A 426 21.49 5.41 -6.33
CA ASP A 426 21.30 4.99 -7.72
C ASP A 426 19.94 4.32 -7.93
N GLN A 427 19.49 3.51 -6.96
CA GLN A 427 18.12 3.00 -6.94
C GLN A 427 17.11 4.15 -6.88
N MET A 428 17.33 5.16 -6.03
CA MET A 428 16.40 6.30 -5.94
C MET A 428 16.39 7.15 -7.22
N ARG A 429 17.55 7.40 -7.85
CA ARG A 429 17.60 8.05 -9.19
C ARG A 429 16.89 7.20 -10.25
N GLU A 430 16.98 5.88 -10.18
CA GLU A 430 16.22 4.98 -11.06
C GLU A 430 14.72 5.07 -10.78
N LEU A 431 14.29 5.05 -9.52
CA LEU A 431 12.88 5.18 -9.14
C LEU A 431 12.30 6.51 -9.64
N VAL A 432 13.03 7.62 -9.47
CA VAL A 432 12.64 8.93 -10.00
C VAL A 432 12.42 8.88 -11.52
N ARG A 433 13.39 8.32 -12.27
CA ARG A 433 13.26 8.20 -13.74
C ARG A 433 12.09 7.30 -14.13
N PHE A 434 11.89 6.20 -13.41
CA PHE A 434 10.79 5.28 -13.64
C PHE A 434 9.44 5.95 -13.35
N ALA A 435 9.30 6.63 -12.21
CA ALA A 435 8.07 7.31 -11.81
C ALA A 435 7.71 8.45 -12.77
N ALA A 436 8.70 9.15 -13.32
CA ALA A 436 8.49 10.17 -14.35
C ALA A 436 7.83 9.61 -15.63
N GLN A 437 8.04 8.33 -15.98
CA GLN A 437 7.32 7.67 -17.11
C GLN A 437 5.81 7.54 -16.85
N TYR A 438 5.41 7.61 -15.59
CA TYR A 438 4.03 7.58 -15.12
C TYR A 438 3.55 8.96 -14.64
N HIS A 439 4.30 10.03 -14.91
CA HIS A 439 4.02 11.39 -14.46
C HIS A 439 3.86 11.52 -12.94
N VAL A 440 4.57 10.68 -12.19
CA VAL A 440 4.62 10.71 -10.72
C VAL A 440 5.96 11.30 -10.29
N MET A 441 5.93 12.37 -9.49
CA MET A 441 7.13 12.86 -8.80
C MET A 441 7.36 12.08 -7.50
N VAL A 442 8.62 11.98 -7.08
CA VAL A 442 9.01 11.34 -5.82
C VAL A 442 9.49 12.42 -4.86
N ILE A 443 8.76 12.62 -3.77
CA ILE A 443 9.04 13.60 -2.73
C ILE A 443 9.72 12.87 -1.56
N PRO A 444 11.01 13.13 -1.27
CA PRO A 444 11.67 12.54 -0.12
C PRO A 444 11.29 13.27 1.16
N GLU A 445 11.17 12.52 2.24
CA GLU A 445 11.08 13.04 3.60
C GLU A 445 12.32 12.67 4.41
N ILE A 446 12.85 13.66 5.13
CA ILE A 446 13.70 13.44 6.29
C ILE A 446 13.05 14.09 7.50
N GLU A 447 13.18 13.46 8.67
CA GLU A 447 12.57 13.94 9.91
C GLU A 447 13.44 15.00 10.59
N LEU A 448 12.78 15.99 11.22
CA LEU A 448 13.41 16.87 12.20
C LEU A 448 12.38 17.67 13.01
N PRO A 449 12.65 18.05 14.27
CA PRO A 449 13.81 17.63 15.05
C PRO A 449 13.55 16.30 15.78
N GLY A 450 12.32 15.80 15.77
CA GLY A 450 11.93 14.50 16.34
C GLY A 450 12.18 13.37 15.36
N HIS A 451 11.80 12.15 15.73
CA HIS A 451 11.89 10.96 14.86
C HIS A 451 13.32 10.66 14.34
N GLU A 452 14.34 11.08 15.08
CA GLU A 452 15.75 11.02 14.65
C GLU A 452 16.58 10.02 15.47
N VAL A 453 15.96 9.12 16.26
CA VAL A 453 16.70 8.14 17.08
C VAL A 453 17.65 7.28 16.23
N ALA A 454 17.30 6.92 14.99
CA ALA A 454 18.18 6.17 14.10
C ALA A 454 19.47 6.94 13.76
N ALA A 455 19.36 8.26 13.50
CA ALA A 455 20.52 9.11 13.25
C ALA A 455 21.33 9.33 14.52
N VAL A 456 20.68 9.59 15.67
CA VAL A 456 21.33 9.76 16.98
C VAL A 456 22.05 8.47 17.42
N HIS A 457 21.51 7.30 17.10
CA HIS A 457 22.17 6.01 17.31
C HIS A 457 23.53 5.94 16.59
N CYS A 458 23.60 6.47 15.36
CA CYS A 458 24.81 6.51 14.56
C CYS A 458 25.79 7.60 15.03
N PHE A 459 25.23 8.77 15.34
CA PHE A 459 25.96 9.98 15.73
C PHE A 459 25.37 10.60 17.00
N PRO A 460 25.79 10.14 18.19
CA PRO A 460 25.26 10.63 19.46
C PRO A 460 25.31 12.14 19.66
N GLN A 461 26.26 12.83 19.00
CA GLN A 461 26.39 14.28 19.07
C GLN A 461 25.14 15.02 18.56
N LEU A 462 24.31 14.37 17.72
CA LEU A 462 23.10 14.98 17.17
C LEU A 462 22.06 15.35 18.23
N SER A 463 22.06 14.72 19.41
CA SER A 463 21.12 15.06 20.51
C SER A 463 21.80 15.83 21.65
N CYS A 464 21.01 16.53 22.46
CA CYS A 464 21.51 17.27 23.63
C CYS A 464 22.23 16.36 24.64
N ALA A 465 21.81 15.09 24.74
CA ALA A 465 22.37 14.13 25.68
C ALA A 465 23.80 13.71 25.31
N LYS A 466 24.17 13.78 24.01
CA LYS A 466 25.48 13.38 23.48
C LYS A 466 25.89 11.96 23.89
N LYS A 467 24.92 11.06 23.99
CA LYS A 467 25.10 9.69 24.47
C LYS A 467 24.53 8.69 23.47
N PRO A 468 25.17 7.52 23.31
CA PRO A 468 24.60 6.45 22.49
C PRO A 468 23.21 6.06 22.99
N VAL A 469 22.25 6.01 22.07
CA VAL A 469 20.91 5.46 22.27
C VAL A 469 20.77 4.22 21.40
N PRO A 470 20.11 3.14 21.85
CA PRO A 470 19.81 2.02 20.96
C PRO A 470 18.77 2.44 19.91
N ILE A 471 18.79 1.79 18.74
CA ILE A 471 17.70 1.90 17.78
C ILE A 471 16.39 1.54 18.47
N ARG A 472 15.36 2.32 18.19
CA ARG A 472 14.07 2.10 18.80
C ARG A 472 13.38 0.88 18.19
N LEU A 473 12.90 0.00 19.06
CA LEU A 473 12.16 -1.22 18.70
C LEU A 473 10.69 -1.17 19.14
N THR A 474 10.17 0.04 19.38
CA THR A 474 8.80 0.29 19.80
C THR A 474 8.14 1.33 18.91
N CYS A 475 6.82 1.21 18.77
CA CYS A 475 6.00 2.22 18.11
C CYS A 475 5.82 3.48 18.99
N GLY A 476 5.27 4.55 18.41
CA GLY A 476 4.89 5.79 19.10
C GLY A 476 5.97 6.87 19.06
N VAL A 477 5.90 7.84 19.97
CA VAL A 477 6.75 9.06 19.98
C VAL A 477 8.00 8.92 20.83
N SER A 478 9.13 9.46 20.37
CA SER A 478 10.40 9.54 21.12
C SER A 478 10.59 10.93 21.71
N ASN A 479 11.28 11.01 22.85
CA ASN A 479 11.70 12.29 23.43
C ASN A 479 13.10 12.73 22.96
N GLU A 480 13.78 11.92 22.15
CA GLU A 480 15.07 12.29 21.59
C GLU A 480 14.86 13.27 20.43
N LEU A 481 15.34 14.50 20.62
CA LEU A 481 15.31 15.54 19.59
C LEU A 481 16.73 15.91 19.16
N LEU A 482 16.88 16.31 17.90
CA LEU A 482 18.09 16.99 17.43
C LEU A 482 18.39 18.22 18.29
N CYS A 483 19.67 18.47 18.56
CA CYS A 483 20.15 19.56 19.39
C CYS A 483 20.27 20.87 18.56
N PRO A 484 19.42 21.89 18.78
CA PRO A 484 19.48 23.15 18.03
C PRO A 484 20.72 23.99 18.37
N ALA A 485 21.49 23.63 19.40
CA ALA A 485 22.69 24.34 19.81
C ALA A 485 23.99 23.60 19.44
N GLU A 486 23.91 22.49 18.70
CA GLU A 486 25.07 21.71 18.28
C GLU A 486 25.45 22.02 16.82
N PRO A 487 26.63 22.58 16.55
CA PRO A 487 27.08 22.87 15.18
C PRO A 487 27.05 21.65 14.25
N PHE A 488 27.37 20.46 14.76
CA PHE A 488 27.37 19.24 13.96
C PHE A 488 25.98 18.87 13.39
N VAL A 489 24.87 19.26 14.06
CA VAL A 489 23.51 19.05 13.52
C VAL A 489 23.33 19.76 12.18
N TYR A 490 23.84 20.99 12.07
CA TYR A 490 23.73 21.77 10.85
C TYR A 490 24.66 21.26 9.75
N GLU A 491 25.87 20.80 10.09
CA GLU A 491 26.76 20.12 9.14
C GLU A 491 26.11 18.83 8.60
N PHE A 492 25.52 18.04 9.49
CA PHE A 492 24.81 16.81 9.14
C PHE A 492 23.66 17.09 8.18
N LEU A 493 22.73 17.95 8.56
CA LEU A 493 21.56 18.30 7.75
C LEU A 493 21.95 18.96 6.43
N ASP A 494 22.98 19.81 6.41
CA ASP A 494 23.48 20.44 5.17
C ASP A 494 23.91 19.40 4.13
N ASN A 495 24.69 18.40 4.55
CA ASN A 495 25.16 17.33 3.67
C ASN A 495 24.00 16.42 3.23
N VAL A 496 23.15 15.99 4.18
CA VAL A 496 21.97 15.15 3.88
C VAL A 496 21.08 15.83 2.83
N LEU A 497 20.68 17.08 3.08
CA LEU A 497 19.79 17.84 2.19
C LEU A 497 20.41 18.12 0.83
N THR A 498 21.72 18.35 0.78
CA THR A 498 22.44 18.56 -0.48
C THR A 498 22.44 17.27 -1.32
N GLU A 499 22.70 16.11 -0.71
CA GLU A 499 22.66 14.82 -1.41
C GLU A 499 21.22 14.46 -1.85
N LEU A 500 20.21 14.72 -1.02
CA LEU A 500 18.80 14.52 -1.41
C LEU A 500 18.39 15.42 -2.57
N ALA A 501 18.79 16.69 -2.56
CA ALA A 501 18.44 17.61 -3.64
C ALA A 501 19.05 17.21 -4.99
N ASP A 502 20.21 16.53 -4.99
CA ASP A 502 20.82 15.94 -6.18
C ASP A 502 20.08 14.68 -6.67
N VAL A 503 19.65 13.81 -5.76
CA VAL A 503 18.94 12.57 -6.10
C VAL A 503 17.51 12.82 -6.58
N PHE A 504 16.79 13.72 -5.91
CA PHE A 504 15.37 13.96 -6.12
C PHE A 504 15.14 15.30 -6.85
N PRO A 505 14.74 15.28 -8.14
CA PRO A 505 14.49 16.50 -8.90
C PRO A 505 13.16 17.17 -8.52
N ALA A 506 12.30 16.51 -7.73
CA ALA A 506 11.08 17.11 -7.22
C ALA A 506 11.39 18.49 -6.60
N PRO A 507 10.52 19.50 -6.80
CA PRO A 507 10.74 20.82 -6.24
C PRO A 507 10.48 20.85 -4.73
N TYR A 508 10.15 19.71 -4.12
CA TYR A 508 9.75 19.57 -2.73
C TYR A 508 10.68 18.61 -1.98
N VAL A 509 10.90 18.91 -0.71
CA VAL A 509 11.49 18.00 0.29
C VAL A 509 10.66 18.15 1.55
N HIS A 510 10.19 17.04 2.10
CA HIS A 510 9.45 17.02 3.36
C HIS A 510 10.44 16.95 4.54
N LEU A 511 10.19 17.76 5.56
CA LEU A 511 11.06 17.92 6.73
C LEU A 511 10.49 17.25 7.99
N GLY A 512 9.44 16.44 7.84
CA GLY A 512 8.72 15.89 8.99
C GLY A 512 8.12 17.00 9.83
N GLY A 513 8.60 17.16 11.06
CA GLY A 513 8.25 18.27 11.96
C GLY A 513 7.19 17.94 12.99
N ASP A 514 6.62 16.73 12.90
CA ASP A 514 5.59 16.22 13.78
C ASP A 514 6.13 15.75 15.13
N GLU A 515 5.20 15.67 16.07
CA GLU A 515 5.35 15.07 17.40
C GLU A 515 6.52 15.58 18.27
N ALA A 516 7.21 16.65 17.86
CA ALA A 516 8.25 17.35 18.62
C ALA A 516 7.69 18.40 19.62
N GLY A 517 6.40 18.33 19.91
CA GLY A 517 5.71 19.12 20.94
C GLY A 517 5.99 18.62 22.36
N GLN A 518 5.07 18.82 23.31
CA GLN A 518 5.25 18.30 24.68
C GLN A 518 4.84 16.81 24.79
N PRO A 519 5.58 15.95 25.53
CA PRO A 519 6.80 16.22 26.29
C PRO A 519 8.16 16.28 25.54
N PRO A 520 8.34 15.82 24.29
CA PRO A 520 9.64 15.83 23.61
C PRO A 520 10.39 17.17 23.63
N LEU A 521 9.67 18.29 23.50
CA LEU A 521 10.21 19.64 23.55
C LEU A 521 10.96 19.93 24.86
N GLY A 522 10.71 19.17 25.92
CA GLY A 522 11.46 19.20 27.17
C GLY A 522 12.94 18.80 27.05
N ALA A 523 13.35 18.11 25.98
CA ALA A 523 14.72 17.64 25.74
C ALA A 523 15.77 18.77 25.72
N TRP A 524 15.35 20.02 25.47
CA TRP A 524 16.24 21.18 25.43
C TRP A 524 16.27 21.98 26.73
N THR A 525 15.41 21.66 27.70
CA THR A 525 15.25 22.44 28.93
C THR A 525 16.54 22.47 29.76
N ASP A 526 17.14 21.30 29.99
CA ASP A 526 18.32 21.17 30.86
C ASP A 526 19.65 21.20 30.08
N CYS A 527 19.61 21.50 28.78
CA CYS A 527 20.81 21.58 27.96
C CYS A 527 21.51 22.93 28.11
N ALA A 528 22.75 22.92 28.61
CA ALA A 528 23.55 24.13 28.81
C ALA A 528 23.81 24.89 27.50
N ALA A 529 24.03 24.18 26.38
CA ALA A 529 24.22 24.80 25.07
C ALA A 529 22.93 25.46 24.56
N CYS A 530 21.77 24.79 24.73
CA CYS A 530 20.47 25.37 24.40
C CYS A 530 20.16 26.59 25.28
N THR A 531 20.53 26.56 26.56
CA THR A 531 20.38 27.70 27.46
C THR A 531 21.24 28.90 27.02
N ALA A 532 22.48 28.65 26.61
CA ALA A 532 23.36 29.67 26.05
C ALA A 532 22.80 30.25 24.74
N LEU A 533 22.27 29.39 23.86
CA LEU A 533 21.64 29.82 22.61
C LEU A 533 20.40 30.67 22.86
N LYS A 534 19.49 30.26 23.77
CA LYS A 534 18.34 31.08 24.18
C LYS A 534 18.78 32.45 24.68
N LYS A 535 19.82 32.52 25.52
CA LYS A 535 20.35 33.80 26.02
C LYS A 535 20.91 34.66 24.89
N LYS A 536 21.59 34.06 23.92
CA LYS A 536 22.17 34.76 22.77
C LYS A 536 21.09 35.35 21.85
N GLU A 537 20.07 34.58 21.53
CA GLU A 537 19.00 34.97 20.59
C GLU A 537 17.81 35.67 21.28
N GLY A 538 17.83 35.78 22.61
CA GLY A 538 16.76 36.41 23.39
C GLY A 538 15.48 35.56 23.52
N TYR A 539 15.59 34.23 23.41
CA TYR A 539 14.47 33.31 23.53
C TYR A 539 14.14 32.98 24.99
N THR A 540 12.85 32.79 25.28
CA THR A 540 12.32 32.45 26.61
C THR A 540 11.76 31.04 26.68
N GLU A 541 11.34 30.46 25.56
CA GLU A 541 10.64 29.18 25.49
C GLU A 541 11.33 28.21 24.51
N ASN A 542 11.18 26.89 24.72
CA ASN A 542 11.83 25.87 23.88
C ASN A 542 11.33 25.85 22.43
N TRP A 543 10.05 26.16 22.16
CA TRP A 543 9.52 26.17 20.79
C TRP A 543 10.26 27.19 19.89
N GLN A 544 10.85 28.24 20.47
CA GLN A 544 11.66 29.21 19.72
C GLN A 544 12.99 28.60 19.22
N LEU A 545 13.52 27.60 19.94
CA LEU A 545 14.68 26.84 19.47
C LEU A 545 14.30 25.89 18.33
N GLN A 546 13.09 25.32 18.36
CA GLN A 546 12.56 24.53 17.23
C GLN A 546 12.45 25.42 15.99
N GLN A 547 11.86 26.61 16.16
CA GLN A 547 11.77 27.60 15.09
C GLN A 547 13.17 27.98 14.56
N TYR A 548 14.14 28.24 15.44
CA TYR A 548 15.51 28.55 15.05
C TYR A 548 16.15 27.46 14.17
N LEU A 549 15.99 26.19 14.55
CA LEU A 549 16.47 25.06 13.77
C LEU A 549 15.76 25.01 12.41
N PHE A 550 14.43 25.09 12.39
CA PHE A 550 13.63 25.04 11.17
C PHE A 550 13.98 26.19 10.22
N ASP A 551 14.14 27.41 10.73
CA ASP A 551 14.49 28.56 9.91
C ASP A 551 15.79 28.28 9.16
N LEU A 552 16.85 27.82 9.84
CA LEU A 552 18.14 27.51 9.18
C LEU A 552 18.01 26.41 8.12
N VAL A 553 17.26 25.35 8.41
CA VAL A 553 17.06 24.22 7.49
C VAL A 553 16.23 24.61 6.27
N ILE A 554 15.18 25.42 6.47
CA ILE A 554 14.33 25.98 5.42
C ILE A 554 15.15 26.87 4.50
N HIS A 555 15.97 27.77 5.05
CA HIS A 555 16.84 28.62 4.23
C HIS A 555 17.83 27.78 3.40
N LYS A 556 18.38 26.70 3.96
CA LYS A 556 19.25 25.78 3.22
C LYS A 556 18.50 25.13 2.06
N LEU A 557 17.31 24.56 2.28
CA LEU A 557 16.52 23.95 1.20
C LEU A 557 16.16 24.95 0.10
N GLN A 558 15.75 26.17 0.49
CA GLN A 558 15.46 27.23 -0.47
C GLN A 558 16.68 27.63 -1.30
N SER A 559 17.88 27.63 -0.70
CA SER A 559 19.13 27.87 -1.43
C SER A 559 19.47 26.77 -2.46
N LEU A 560 18.94 25.56 -2.26
CA LEU A 560 19.02 24.43 -3.20
C LEU A 560 17.89 24.45 -4.24
N GLY A 561 17.05 25.50 -4.26
CA GLY A 561 15.90 25.61 -5.16
C GLY A 561 14.73 24.69 -4.80
N LYS A 562 14.67 24.21 -3.55
CA LYS A 562 13.60 23.36 -3.04
C LYS A 562 12.60 24.16 -2.20
N THR A 563 11.36 23.72 -2.24
CA THR A 563 10.24 24.21 -1.44
C THR A 563 10.04 23.26 -0.25
N PRO A 564 10.29 23.69 0.99
CA PRO A 564 10.10 22.84 2.16
C PRO A 564 8.62 22.49 2.38
N MET A 565 8.38 21.25 2.77
CA MET A 565 7.09 20.75 3.23
C MET A 565 7.25 20.23 4.67
N TYR A 566 6.21 20.35 5.51
CA TYR A 566 6.23 19.75 6.85
C TYR A 566 4.83 19.53 7.43
N TRP A 567 4.74 18.62 8.40
CA TRP A 567 3.53 18.36 9.18
C TRP A 567 3.17 19.58 10.04
N TYR A 568 1.92 20.05 9.95
CA TYR A 568 1.48 21.18 10.77
C TYR A 568 1.32 20.75 12.23
N GLU A 569 2.14 21.33 13.12
CA GLU A 569 1.99 21.25 14.58
C GLU A 569 1.57 22.61 15.15
N GLN A 570 0.75 22.61 16.21
CA GLN A 570 0.25 23.87 16.82
C GLN A 570 1.36 24.68 17.50
N GLU A 571 2.44 24.01 17.87
CA GLU A 571 3.66 24.55 18.45
C GLU A 571 4.40 25.47 17.45
N PHE A 572 4.22 25.26 16.14
CA PHE A 572 4.67 26.21 15.12
C PHE A 572 3.72 27.41 15.06
N LYS A 573 4.04 28.42 15.86
CA LYS A 573 3.23 29.66 15.93
C LYS A 573 3.16 30.42 14.60
N THR A 574 4.10 30.20 13.69
CA THR A 574 4.20 30.86 12.39
C THR A 574 4.69 29.87 11.34
N ILE A 575 4.08 29.90 10.16
CA ILE A 575 4.52 29.10 9.01
C ILE A 575 5.48 29.98 8.21
N GLN A 576 6.70 29.47 7.99
CA GLN A 576 7.74 30.21 7.29
C GLN A 576 7.34 30.50 5.82
N PRO A 577 7.68 31.68 5.27
CA PRO A 577 7.34 32.03 3.90
C PRO A 577 7.85 31.01 2.88
N GLY A 578 7.01 30.69 1.90
CA GLY A 578 7.36 29.76 0.83
C GLY A 578 7.34 28.28 1.23
N CYS A 579 6.82 27.92 2.41
CA CYS A 579 6.64 26.53 2.80
C CYS A 579 5.23 26.02 2.48
N VAL A 580 5.10 24.69 2.40
CA VAL A 580 3.82 23.97 2.35
C VAL A 580 3.64 23.22 3.67
N VAL A 581 2.42 23.23 4.23
CA VAL A 581 2.12 22.47 5.44
C VAL A 581 1.09 21.38 5.21
N TYR A 582 1.15 20.31 6.00
CA TYR A 582 0.21 19.18 5.94
C TYR A 582 -0.75 19.23 7.13
N ALA A 583 -2.06 19.31 6.85
CA ALA A 583 -3.10 19.21 7.87
C ALA A 583 -3.40 17.74 8.16
N TRP A 584 -2.80 17.19 9.22
CA TRP A 584 -2.81 15.75 9.49
C TRP A 584 -3.52 15.34 10.78
N ARG A 585 -3.38 16.12 11.86
CA ARG A 585 -3.93 15.74 13.17
C ARG A 585 -5.44 15.70 13.16
N HIS A 586 -5.99 14.61 13.71
CA HIS A 586 -7.43 14.41 13.85
C HIS A 586 -8.09 15.60 14.56
N GLY A 587 -9.10 16.20 13.93
CA GLY A 587 -9.85 17.31 14.51
C GLY A 587 -9.15 18.67 14.50
N LEU A 588 -7.93 18.78 13.97
CA LEU A 588 -7.17 20.05 13.88
C LEU A 588 -7.07 20.62 12.47
N THR A 589 -7.74 20.02 11.49
CA THR A 589 -7.74 20.44 10.08
C THR A 589 -8.08 21.92 9.90
N LYS A 590 -9.13 22.40 10.58
CA LYS A 590 -9.51 23.82 10.52
C LYS A 590 -8.40 24.72 11.08
N THR A 591 -7.78 24.33 12.18
CA THR A 591 -6.67 25.09 12.79
C THR A 591 -5.49 25.22 11.83
N ALA A 592 -5.13 24.13 11.14
CA ALA A 592 -4.08 24.14 10.12
C ALA A 592 -4.44 25.04 8.94
N ILE A 593 -5.69 24.99 8.46
CA ILE A 593 -6.19 25.88 7.40
C ILE A 593 -6.10 27.36 7.82
N ASP A 594 -6.59 27.70 9.01
CA ASP A 594 -6.56 29.07 9.52
C ASP A 594 -5.10 29.57 9.63
N ALA A 595 -4.17 28.70 10.02
CA ALA A 595 -2.75 29.03 10.05
C ALA A 595 -2.17 29.23 8.63
N ALA A 596 -2.48 28.36 7.68
CA ALA A 596 -2.02 28.49 6.29
C ALA A 596 -2.53 29.79 5.65
N VAL A 597 -3.81 30.13 5.83
CA VAL A 597 -4.39 31.38 5.32
C VAL A 597 -3.72 32.60 5.92
N ARG A 598 -3.57 32.66 7.25
CA ARG A 598 -2.91 33.80 7.93
C ARG A 598 -1.48 34.01 7.45
N ASN A 599 -0.76 32.94 7.15
CA ASN A 599 0.64 33.00 6.70
C ASN A 599 0.80 33.00 5.17
N LYS A 600 -0.30 33.02 4.40
CA LYS A 600 -0.29 32.90 2.93
C LYS A 600 0.47 31.68 2.42
N ALA A 601 0.42 30.59 3.18
CA ALA A 601 1.09 29.34 2.86
C ALA A 601 0.17 28.40 2.05
N LYS A 602 0.80 27.50 1.30
CA LYS A 602 0.10 26.39 0.66
C LYS A 602 -0.15 25.27 1.67
N ILE A 603 -1.23 24.51 1.47
CA ILE A 603 -1.62 23.43 2.38
C ILE A 603 -2.01 22.16 1.62
N MET A 604 -1.50 21.03 2.12
CA MET A 604 -1.93 19.68 1.76
C MET A 604 -2.95 19.17 2.79
N LEU A 605 -4.07 18.65 2.31
CA LEU A 605 -5.13 18.11 3.17
C LEU A 605 -4.92 16.61 3.35
N CYS A 606 -4.54 16.21 4.56
CA CYS A 606 -4.35 14.83 4.97
C CYS A 606 -5.03 14.53 6.33
N PRO A 607 -6.26 15.00 6.59
CA PRO A 607 -6.84 14.94 7.93
C PRO A 607 -6.96 13.50 8.42
N GLY A 608 -6.52 13.24 9.66
CA GLY A 608 -6.41 11.90 10.23
C GLY A 608 -7.73 11.13 10.26
N GLU A 609 -8.87 11.82 10.33
CA GLU A 609 -10.20 11.24 10.22
C GLU A 609 -10.61 10.78 8.80
N HIS A 610 -9.81 11.05 7.76
CA HIS A 610 -10.11 10.66 6.37
C HIS A 610 -8.94 10.00 5.64
N CYS A 611 -7.70 10.40 5.93
CA CYS A 611 -6.55 10.12 5.06
C CYS A 611 -5.53 9.13 5.63
N TYR A 612 -5.68 8.70 6.88
CA TYR A 612 -4.81 7.68 7.47
C TYR A 612 -5.27 6.31 6.99
N LEU A 613 -4.56 5.81 5.99
CA LEU A 613 -4.87 4.55 5.32
C LEU A 613 -4.25 3.36 6.05
N ASP A 614 -3.37 3.57 7.02
CA ASP A 614 -2.89 2.56 7.95
C ASP A 614 -3.99 2.07 8.92
N TYR A 615 -4.99 2.91 9.21
CA TYR A 615 -6.11 2.54 10.08
C TYR A 615 -6.96 1.41 9.48
N PRO A 616 -7.56 0.54 10.32
CA PRO A 616 -8.47 -0.49 9.86
C PRO A 616 -9.65 0.12 9.10
N GLN A 617 -10.05 -0.54 8.01
CA GLN A 617 -11.21 -0.14 7.20
C GLN A 617 -12.54 -0.49 7.84
N ASN A 618 -12.53 -1.50 8.70
CA ASN A 618 -13.69 -1.98 9.44
C ASN A 618 -13.26 -2.46 10.83
N ARG A 619 -14.20 -2.48 11.77
CA ARG A 619 -13.95 -3.05 13.10
C ARG A 619 -13.57 -4.54 12.98
N GLY A 620 -12.43 -4.91 13.56
CA GLY A 620 -11.90 -6.27 13.55
C GLY A 620 -11.26 -6.69 12.22
N ASP A 621 -10.98 -5.73 11.32
CA ASP A 621 -10.12 -5.94 10.14
C ASP A 621 -8.65 -5.67 10.48
N MET A 622 -7.75 -5.92 9.53
CA MET A 622 -6.33 -5.59 9.67
C MET A 622 -6.09 -4.07 9.74
N PRO A 623 -5.09 -3.60 10.50
CA PRO A 623 -4.39 -4.38 11.52
C PRO A 623 -5.29 -4.66 12.73
N GLU A 624 -5.23 -5.87 13.27
CA GLU A 624 -6.07 -6.26 14.41
C GLU A 624 -5.52 -5.71 15.74
N LYS A 625 -4.22 -5.36 15.79
CA LYS A 625 -3.64 -4.50 16.84
C LYS A 625 -3.58 -3.08 16.31
N ASN A 626 -4.22 -2.15 17.02
CA ASN A 626 -4.47 -0.82 16.49
C ASN A 626 -4.05 0.33 17.41
N TRP A 627 -3.29 0.12 18.50
CA TRP A 627 -2.82 1.15 19.48
C TRP A 627 -3.80 2.29 19.84
N GLY A 628 -5.12 2.08 19.72
CA GLY A 628 -6.14 3.11 19.94
C GLY A 628 -6.50 3.97 18.70
N MET A 629 -5.90 3.70 17.54
CA MET A 629 -6.29 4.30 16.27
C MET A 629 -7.78 4.01 15.96
N PRO A 630 -8.48 4.95 15.30
CA PRO A 630 -9.87 4.77 14.90
C PRO A 630 -10.01 3.85 13.67
N VAL A 631 -11.26 3.63 13.24
CA VAL A 631 -11.59 2.98 11.96
C VAL A 631 -11.83 4.07 10.92
N THR A 632 -11.14 4.00 9.79
CA THR A 632 -11.39 4.89 8.63
C THR A 632 -12.00 4.07 7.51
N THR A 633 -13.33 4.10 7.40
CA THR A 633 -14.06 3.37 6.36
C THR A 633 -13.86 3.98 4.97
N LEU A 634 -14.22 3.23 3.93
CA LEU A 634 -14.28 3.75 2.56
C LEU A 634 -15.19 4.98 2.45
N GLU A 635 -16.37 4.94 3.08
CA GLU A 635 -17.30 6.07 3.11
C GLU A 635 -16.70 7.28 3.81
N GLN A 636 -16.03 7.06 4.94
CA GLN A 636 -15.38 8.13 5.68
C GLN A 636 -14.31 8.80 4.83
N THR A 637 -13.44 8.03 4.16
CA THR A 637 -12.44 8.59 3.23
C THR A 637 -13.11 9.37 2.10
N TYR A 638 -14.18 8.80 1.51
CA TYR A 638 -14.92 9.41 0.42
C TYR A 638 -15.60 10.73 0.81
N ARG A 639 -15.96 10.94 2.08
CA ARG A 639 -16.57 12.19 2.55
C ARG A 639 -15.62 13.38 2.54
N LEU A 640 -14.31 13.17 2.38
CA LEU A 640 -13.36 14.27 2.30
C LEU A 640 -13.72 15.20 1.13
N ASP A 641 -13.99 16.45 1.48
CA ASP A 641 -13.93 17.57 0.55
C ASP A 641 -12.70 18.42 0.94
N PRO A 642 -11.63 18.46 0.12
CA PRO A 642 -10.42 19.21 0.45
C PRO A 642 -10.61 20.72 0.55
N ALA A 643 -11.73 21.28 0.06
CA ALA A 643 -12.07 22.67 0.34
C ALA A 643 -12.42 22.89 1.83
N TRP A 644 -12.83 21.85 2.55
CA TRP A 644 -13.17 21.91 3.98
C TRP A 644 -14.16 23.04 4.34
N GLY A 645 -15.14 23.27 3.47
CA GLY A 645 -16.13 24.34 3.61
C GLY A 645 -15.62 25.76 3.36
N GLN A 646 -14.37 25.93 2.93
CA GLN A 646 -13.79 27.22 2.54
C GLN A 646 -14.25 27.66 1.14
N ASP A 647 -14.04 28.94 0.84
CA ASP A 647 -14.43 29.54 -0.43
C ASP A 647 -13.44 29.27 -1.59
N ASN A 648 -13.77 29.78 -2.77
CA ASN A 648 -12.93 29.65 -3.96
C ASN A 648 -11.60 30.42 -3.86
N VAL A 649 -11.48 31.38 -2.94
CA VAL A 649 -10.22 32.10 -2.71
C VAL A 649 -9.23 31.16 -2.03
N PHE A 650 -9.64 30.47 -0.96
CA PHE A 650 -8.82 29.43 -0.32
C PHE A 650 -8.42 28.33 -1.31
N VAL A 651 -9.38 27.82 -2.10
CA VAL A 651 -9.12 26.74 -3.07
C VAL A 651 -8.05 27.15 -4.09
N ARG A 652 -8.05 28.41 -4.54
CA ARG A 652 -7.06 28.92 -5.49
C ARG A 652 -5.72 29.25 -4.83
N ASP A 653 -5.75 29.93 -3.69
CA ASP A 653 -4.58 30.59 -3.13
C ASP A 653 -3.83 29.73 -2.10
N ASN A 654 -4.49 28.77 -1.43
CA ASN A 654 -3.90 27.97 -0.36
C ASN A 654 -3.94 26.47 -0.63
N LEU A 655 -5.06 25.91 -1.09
CA LEU A 655 -5.20 24.47 -1.29
C LEU A 655 -4.24 23.97 -2.39
N LEU A 656 -3.27 23.14 -2.02
CA LEU A 656 -2.34 22.53 -2.96
C LEU A 656 -2.81 21.15 -3.41
N GLY A 657 -3.34 20.36 -2.48
CA GLY A 657 -3.57 18.95 -2.74
C GLY A 657 -4.17 18.17 -1.60
N VAL A 658 -4.27 16.86 -1.85
CA VAL A 658 -4.64 15.84 -0.88
C VAL A 658 -3.51 14.83 -0.75
N SER A 659 -3.33 14.28 0.45
CA SER A 659 -2.42 13.16 0.70
C SER A 659 -3.13 12.07 1.49
N GLY A 660 -2.73 10.82 1.24
CA GLY A 660 -3.15 9.65 2.00
C GLY A 660 -1.90 8.93 2.52
N THR A 661 -1.85 8.70 3.83
CA THR A 661 -0.67 8.18 4.53
C THR A 661 -0.80 6.69 4.83
N LEU A 662 0.30 5.96 4.61
CA LEU A 662 0.42 4.53 4.94
C LEU A 662 1.60 4.35 5.90
N TRP A 663 1.41 4.77 7.16
CA TRP A 663 2.32 4.47 8.25
C TRP A 663 2.41 2.95 8.46
N SER A 664 3.62 2.41 8.59
CA SER A 664 3.82 0.98 8.41
C SER A 664 4.10 0.22 9.69
N GLU A 665 3.80 0.74 10.88
CA GLU A 665 3.96 0.01 12.15
C GLU A 665 3.33 -1.37 12.12
N CYS A 666 2.20 -1.51 11.42
CA CYS A 666 1.41 -2.73 11.31
C CYS A 666 1.21 -3.21 9.86
N ILE A 667 1.92 -2.62 8.90
CA ILE A 667 1.88 -2.95 7.46
C ILE A 667 3.21 -3.59 7.07
N ASN A 668 3.34 -4.89 7.31
CA ASN A 668 4.61 -5.61 7.20
C ASN A 668 4.87 -6.29 5.83
N SER A 669 4.05 -6.02 4.83
CA SER A 669 4.18 -6.61 3.49
C SER A 669 3.57 -5.72 2.43
N THR A 670 4.09 -5.84 1.21
CA THR A 670 3.63 -5.07 0.05
C THR A 670 2.15 -5.28 -0.23
N GLU A 671 1.60 -6.50 -0.12
CA GLU A 671 0.17 -6.69 -0.31
C GLU A 671 -0.67 -6.04 0.79
N ARG A 672 -0.15 -5.89 2.02
CA ARG A 672 -0.88 -5.12 3.04
C ARG A 672 -0.90 -3.64 2.72
N ILE A 673 0.14 -3.08 2.09
CA ILE A 673 0.12 -1.70 1.59
C ILE A 673 -1.06 -1.53 0.63
N TYR A 674 -1.20 -2.43 -0.37
CA TYR A 674 -2.33 -2.37 -1.30
C TYR A 674 -3.69 -2.62 -0.64
N TYR A 675 -3.78 -3.60 0.26
CA TYR A 675 -5.01 -3.90 1.01
C TYR A 675 -5.50 -2.69 1.79
N GLN A 676 -4.56 -1.97 2.43
CA GLN A 676 -4.86 -0.80 3.23
C GLN A 676 -5.12 0.45 2.41
N ALA A 677 -4.37 0.64 1.33
CA ALA A 677 -4.57 1.76 0.42
C ALA A 677 -5.92 1.63 -0.31
N PHE A 678 -6.22 0.50 -0.93
CA PHE A 678 -7.36 0.36 -1.83
C PHE A 678 -8.54 -0.38 -1.19
N PRO A 679 -9.78 0.10 -1.37
CA PRO A 679 -10.23 1.13 -2.32
C PRO A 679 -10.23 2.58 -1.80
N ARG A 680 -9.75 2.86 -0.58
CA ARG A 680 -9.77 4.22 0.01
C ARG A 680 -8.95 5.24 -0.79
N ALA A 681 -7.80 4.85 -1.34
CA ALA A 681 -7.00 5.67 -2.24
C ALA A 681 -7.77 6.04 -3.51
N ALA A 682 -8.66 5.18 -4.02
CA ALA A 682 -9.52 5.54 -5.14
C ALA A 682 -10.56 6.61 -4.76
N ALA A 683 -11.06 6.58 -3.52
CA ALA A 683 -11.93 7.64 -2.99
C ALA A 683 -11.18 8.97 -2.79
N LEU A 684 -9.93 8.91 -2.32
CA LEU A 684 -9.05 10.07 -2.18
C LEU A 684 -8.67 10.68 -3.54
N ALA A 685 -8.38 9.85 -4.54
CA ALA A 685 -8.18 10.30 -5.92
C ALA A 685 -9.39 11.08 -6.43
N GLU A 686 -10.60 10.61 -6.14
CA GLU A 686 -11.84 11.31 -6.48
C GLU A 686 -12.02 12.63 -5.73
N ALA A 687 -11.56 12.73 -4.47
CA ALA A 687 -11.57 13.98 -3.72
C ALA A 687 -10.64 15.05 -4.31
N GLY A 688 -9.44 14.64 -4.76
CA GLY A 688 -8.45 15.52 -5.39
C GLY A 688 -8.69 15.80 -6.88
N TRP A 689 -9.54 15.02 -7.55
CA TRP A 689 -9.79 15.15 -8.99
C TRP A 689 -11.17 15.69 -9.32
N SER A 690 -12.24 15.08 -8.80
CA SER A 690 -13.61 15.38 -9.22
C SER A 690 -14.18 16.58 -8.49
N VAL A 691 -14.92 17.43 -9.22
CA VAL A 691 -15.67 18.53 -8.62
C VAL A 691 -16.80 18.01 -7.71
N PRO A 692 -17.14 18.70 -6.61
CA PRO A 692 -18.12 18.23 -5.62
C PRO A 692 -19.47 17.82 -6.22
N GLU A 693 -19.96 18.55 -7.22
CA GLU A 693 -21.28 18.34 -7.85
C GLU A 693 -21.36 17.02 -8.63
N ARG A 694 -20.21 16.42 -8.96
CA ARG A 694 -20.11 15.16 -9.69
C ARG A 694 -19.98 13.96 -8.74
N ARG A 695 -19.76 14.19 -7.45
CA ARG A 695 -19.48 13.15 -6.46
C ARG A 695 -20.77 12.63 -5.83
N SER A 696 -20.94 11.31 -5.83
CA SER A 696 -21.99 10.60 -5.07
C SER A 696 -21.44 9.26 -4.59
N TYR A 697 -21.48 9.01 -3.27
CA TYR A 697 -20.93 7.78 -2.69
C TYR A 697 -21.61 6.53 -3.25
N LYS A 698 -22.94 6.57 -3.42
CA LYS A 698 -23.72 5.47 -4.01
C LYS A 698 -23.26 5.14 -5.44
N GLU A 699 -22.97 6.15 -6.25
CA GLU A 699 -22.48 5.95 -7.62
C GLU A 699 -20.99 5.60 -7.65
N PHE A 700 -20.21 6.06 -6.67
CA PHE A 700 -18.82 5.65 -6.47
C PHE A 700 -18.70 4.15 -6.20
N LEU A 701 -19.55 3.59 -5.34
CA LEU A 701 -19.54 2.15 -5.05
C LEU A 701 -19.76 1.28 -6.31
N LYS A 702 -20.54 1.76 -7.27
CA LYS A 702 -20.71 1.06 -8.56
C LYS A 702 -19.41 1.11 -9.39
N ARG A 703 -18.78 2.28 -9.47
CA ARG A 703 -17.59 2.54 -10.28
C ARG A 703 -16.32 1.89 -9.74
N VAL A 704 -16.17 1.82 -8.42
CA VAL A 704 -14.98 1.23 -7.79
C VAL A 704 -14.96 -0.29 -7.89
N ARG A 705 -16.13 -0.94 -7.99
CA ARG A 705 -16.25 -2.40 -7.97
C ARG A 705 -15.50 -3.09 -9.12
N PRO A 706 -15.67 -2.68 -10.39
CA PRO A 706 -14.86 -3.24 -11.48
C PRO A 706 -13.34 -3.07 -11.28
N LEU A 707 -12.92 -1.98 -10.64
CA LEU A 707 -11.50 -1.71 -10.38
C LEU A 707 -10.97 -2.67 -9.32
N THR A 708 -11.72 -2.90 -8.23
CA THR A 708 -11.33 -3.90 -7.22
C THR A 708 -11.33 -5.33 -7.77
N ASP A 709 -12.26 -5.66 -8.68
CA ASP A 709 -12.30 -6.98 -9.32
C ASP A 709 -11.08 -7.17 -10.24
N ASP A 710 -10.65 -6.13 -10.98
CA ASP A 710 -9.41 -6.15 -11.77
C ASP A 710 -8.16 -6.29 -10.90
N MET A 711 -8.11 -5.62 -9.75
CA MET A 711 -7.02 -5.76 -8.78
C MET A 711 -6.90 -7.21 -8.30
N GLN A 712 -8.02 -7.82 -7.86
CA GLN A 712 -8.04 -9.23 -7.46
C GLN A 712 -7.59 -10.15 -8.58
N ARG A 713 -8.06 -9.92 -9.81
CA ARG A 713 -7.66 -10.69 -10.99
C ARG A 713 -6.15 -10.62 -11.24
N ARG A 714 -5.55 -9.43 -11.13
CA ARG A 714 -4.10 -9.21 -11.25
C ARG A 714 -3.28 -9.74 -10.07
N GLY A 715 -3.93 -10.16 -8.99
CA GLY A 715 -3.26 -10.59 -7.76
C GLY A 715 -2.78 -9.42 -6.91
N VAL A 716 -3.39 -8.23 -7.05
CA VAL A 716 -3.17 -7.09 -6.15
C VAL A 716 -4.20 -7.17 -5.03
N ALA A 717 -3.72 -7.14 -3.78
CA ALA A 717 -4.61 -7.16 -2.62
C ALA A 717 -5.44 -5.88 -2.54
N VAL A 718 -6.69 -6.03 -2.13
CA VAL A 718 -7.66 -4.94 -2.04
C VAL A 718 -8.74 -5.34 -1.06
N ASN A 719 -9.22 -4.38 -0.26
CA ASN A 719 -10.35 -4.63 0.62
C ASN A 719 -11.66 -4.63 -0.19
N VAL A 720 -12.29 -5.80 -0.31
CA VAL A 720 -13.52 -5.99 -1.09
C VAL A 720 -14.80 -5.95 -0.25
N ARG A 721 -14.74 -5.36 0.96
CA ARG A 721 -15.87 -5.30 1.88
C ARG A 721 -16.65 -4.00 1.80
#